data_AF-A0A8S9MCC2-F1
#
_entry.id   AF-A0A8S9MCC2-F1
#
_cell.length_a   1.000
_cell.length_b   1.000
_cell.length_c   1.000
_cell.angle_alpha   90.00
_cell.angle_beta   90.00
_cell.angle_gamma   90.00
#
_symmetry.space_group_name_H-M   'P 1'
#
loop_
_entity.id
_entity.type
_entity.pdbx_description
1 polymer ?
#
loop_
_entity_poly.entity_id
_entity_poly.type
_entity_poly.pdbx_seq_one_letter_code
_entity_poly.pdbx_strand_id
1 'polypeptide(L)'
;MHDLVREMAMWIATDLGKNKEKCIVQARARLREIPKVKNWKDVRRISLTRNDIAVISESPDCPQVTTLLLQYNKLVEELPFGIYSLKLLTHLNFEGTRFLKSLDGISGLSSLKTLKLRHSKVLLDMSLMKELQLLQHIEYITVSISPRTLVGEKLFYDPKMGRCIQKVSIYNERGGRRVSKSNSFASFGRSLLHLHRRLWNVGGDKDREDTMEQKPDKSMLLKPHNWRLEEIISKEKAASVLENNIIPFKKLEKLSLMTLPELKSIYWNALPFQCLRYLAIMNDCPKLRKLPLNSESVFDAKRDDVQRKVDREEFTGHRRRLAQVQVWLTSILTMENQYNELLKTSDVELERLCLCRLCSKNVKKSYLYGKRVMVMLREVESLSSQGEFDAVTDETPIGEGEELPIQHTIVGQETMLEMINNRFSKRGGGFDVVIWVVVSQNATVHKIQGSIGEKLGLLGKEWEEKSEMKRGQDIHNVLRKKKFVLFLDDIWEKVSLDVIGVRYPNRVNGCKVAFTTRSREVCGRMGVDDPIEVCCLHTDKAWDLFKKKVGENTLASHRDIPELARKVAGKCRGLPLALNVIGETMASKRSVQEWHRAIQVLTSYAAEFSGVEDKILPILKYSYDSLDGEMTKSCFLKMITRTFVKMHDVVREMAMWIPSDLGKNKERCIVQAGARIRELPKVKNWKDVRRISLMENDIQIISVSPDCPQLTTLLLQRNYLVEISDGFFQSMPKLLVLDLSLNRLSGFRMDMYNLVSLRYLNLSRTYIVNLPFGLYQLKMLTHLNLEKTRYLESLEGISELSSLRTLKLLDSKVRPDMSLMKELQLLQHIEYVSVGISSSTLVGETLFDDSRMGRCIQQVGIDEKEPVKVLVLPALDGLHDIFIQFCRMLEEIKIEKTPWNKSLTSPCFSNLTQVEILSCNGLKDLTWLLFAPKLTHLRVAGSVQLENIISKEKAESVLEDYIIPFHKLEVLVLDDLPELESIYWNALPFQRLRWLHILNGCPKLRKLPLNSKSVVNVEEFVISCPDEECLERVEWEDEATRLRFLPS
;
A
#
# COMPACT_ATOMS: atom_id res chain seq x y z
N MET A 1 55.14 25.20 -43.98
CA MET A 1 53.91 25.43 -44.77
C MET A 1 52.80 24.54 -44.21
N HIS A 2 51.72 25.01 -43.60
CA HIS A 2 51.20 26.36 -43.50
C HIS A 2 50.07 26.28 -42.44
N ASP A 3 50.40 26.39 -41.15
CA ASP A 3 49.39 26.54 -40.07
C ASP A 3 48.56 27.81 -40.30
N LEU A 4 49.17 28.83 -40.93
CA LEU A 4 48.46 29.97 -41.50
C LEU A 4 47.50 29.61 -42.65
N VAL A 5 47.68 28.53 -43.42
CA VAL A 5 46.76 28.12 -44.51
C VAL A 5 45.67 27.25 -43.97
N ARG A 6 45.92 26.56 -42.84
CA ARG A 6 44.87 25.87 -42.11
C ARG A 6 43.98 26.85 -41.35
N GLU A 7 44.56 27.92 -40.80
CA GLU A 7 43.80 29.04 -40.25
C GLU A 7 43.18 29.90 -41.35
N MET A 8 43.87 30.23 -42.44
CA MET A 8 43.25 30.91 -43.59
C MET A 8 42.18 30.06 -44.26
N ALA A 9 42.30 28.73 -44.36
CA ALA A 9 41.22 27.88 -44.89
C ALA A 9 39.99 27.84 -43.97
N MET A 10 40.18 27.96 -42.64
CA MET A 10 39.07 28.13 -41.70
C MET A 10 38.52 29.56 -41.67
N TRP A 11 39.35 30.57 -41.98
CA TRP A 11 38.97 31.97 -42.05
C TRP A 11 38.26 32.33 -43.38
N ILE A 12 38.71 31.74 -44.49
CA ILE A 12 38.08 31.82 -45.81
C ILE A 12 36.74 31.07 -45.82
N ALA A 13 36.61 29.98 -45.05
CA ALA A 13 35.30 29.36 -44.80
C ALA A 13 34.33 30.26 -44.00
N THR A 14 34.84 31.30 -43.32
CA THR A 14 34.03 32.31 -42.61
C THR A 14 33.82 33.61 -43.39
N ASP A 15 34.37 33.74 -44.61
CA ASP A 15 34.30 34.97 -45.41
C ASP A 15 33.53 34.83 -46.73
N LEU A 16 32.38 34.14 -46.65
CA LEU A 16 31.20 34.45 -47.46
C LEU A 16 30.14 35.13 -46.56
N GLY A 17 30.50 36.30 -46.03
CA GLY A 17 29.66 37.51 -45.98
C GLY A 17 28.22 37.51 -45.44
N LYS A 18 27.67 36.45 -44.81
CA LYS A 18 26.28 36.49 -44.28
C LYS A 18 25.98 35.81 -42.93
N ASN A 19 26.90 35.14 -42.23
CA ASN A 19 26.52 34.41 -40.99
C ASN A 19 27.63 34.29 -39.92
N LYS A 20 28.18 35.42 -39.44
CA LYS A 20 29.09 35.39 -38.27
C LYS A 20 28.39 35.00 -36.96
N GLU A 21 27.06 35.12 -36.88
CA GLU A 21 26.29 34.82 -35.67
C GLU A 21 25.95 33.32 -35.48
N LYS A 22 26.29 32.46 -36.46
CA LYS A 22 25.89 31.03 -36.43
C LYS A 22 26.97 30.06 -35.94
N CYS A 23 28.20 30.51 -35.76
CA CYS A 23 29.34 29.65 -35.40
C CYS A 23 30.25 30.31 -34.36
N ILE A 24 30.44 29.66 -33.21
CA ILE A 24 31.43 30.05 -32.18
C ILE A 24 32.64 29.11 -32.31
N VAL A 25 33.82 29.65 -32.59
CA VAL A 25 35.05 28.86 -32.72
C VAL A 25 36.16 29.54 -31.91
N GLN A 26 36.61 28.91 -30.83
CA GLN A 26 37.69 29.44 -30.00
C GLN A 26 38.59 28.30 -29.48
N ALA A 27 39.81 28.24 -29.99
CA ALA A 27 40.76 27.17 -29.67
C ALA A 27 41.99 27.70 -28.92
N ARG A 28 42.50 26.93 -27.96
CA ARG A 28 43.72 27.25 -27.18
C ARG A 28 43.68 28.58 -26.40
N ALA A 29 42.49 29.06 -26.05
CA ALA A 29 42.29 30.32 -25.34
C ALA A 29 42.31 30.19 -23.80
N ARG A 30 42.60 28.99 -23.25
CA ARG A 30 42.59 28.69 -21.80
C ARG A 30 41.27 29.05 -21.10
N LEU A 31 40.16 29.01 -21.84
CA LEU A 31 38.83 29.28 -21.29
C LEU A 31 38.47 28.25 -20.23
N ARG A 32 37.94 28.71 -19.09
CA ARG A 32 37.43 27.86 -18.00
C ARG A 32 35.92 27.62 -18.06
N GLU A 33 35.21 28.47 -18.79
CA GLU A 33 33.76 28.45 -19.02
C GLU A 33 33.44 28.78 -20.49
N ILE A 34 32.19 28.57 -20.90
CA ILE A 34 31.73 28.97 -22.24
C ILE A 34 31.62 30.51 -22.30
N PRO A 35 32.16 31.19 -23.33
CA PRO A 35 32.07 32.65 -23.43
C PRO A 35 30.61 33.13 -23.49
N LYS A 36 30.25 34.17 -22.73
CA LYS A 36 28.92 34.80 -22.78
C LYS A 36 28.74 35.52 -24.12
N VAL A 37 27.86 35.00 -24.98
CA VAL A 37 27.49 35.62 -26.26
C VAL A 37 26.13 36.31 -26.12
N LYS A 38 25.98 37.51 -26.70
CA LYS A 38 24.76 38.33 -26.54
C LYS A 38 23.51 37.74 -27.20
N ASN A 39 23.66 36.86 -28.21
CA ASN A 39 22.53 36.26 -28.92
C ASN A 39 22.79 34.76 -29.22
N TRP A 40 22.31 33.88 -28.34
CA TRP A 40 22.48 32.43 -28.45
C TRP A 40 21.50 31.75 -29.42
N LYS A 41 20.41 32.43 -29.80
CA LYS A 41 19.29 31.86 -30.57
C LYS A 41 19.68 31.42 -31.99
N ASP A 42 20.69 32.06 -32.57
CA ASP A 42 21.12 31.82 -33.95
C ASP A 42 22.34 30.88 -34.07
N VAL A 43 22.94 30.49 -32.95
CA VAL A 43 24.16 29.68 -32.92
C VAL A 43 23.85 28.23 -33.32
N ARG A 44 24.50 27.76 -34.38
CA ARG A 44 24.35 26.39 -34.90
C ARG A 44 25.55 25.49 -34.63
N ARG A 45 26.74 26.07 -34.48
CA ARG A 45 27.99 25.32 -34.27
C ARG A 45 28.86 25.97 -33.19
N ILE A 46 29.29 25.17 -32.22
CA ILE A 46 30.19 25.58 -31.14
C ILE A 46 31.43 24.71 -31.18
N SER A 47 32.60 25.32 -31.23
CA SER A 47 33.90 24.65 -31.23
C SER A 47 34.86 25.30 -30.24
N LEU A 48 35.02 24.68 -29.07
CA LEU A 48 35.90 25.16 -28.00
C LEU A 48 37.05 24.18 -27.77
N THR A 49 37.81 23.92 -28.83
CA THR A 49 38.85 22.86 -28.83
C THR A 49 40.12 23.31 -28.09
N ARG A 50 40.72 22.44 -27.26
CA ARG A 50 41.97 22.70 -26.51
C ARG A 50 41.88 23.85 -25.49
N ASN A 51 40.78 23.97 -24.75
CA ASN A 51 40.65 24.89 -23.61
C ASN A 51 40.75 24.14 -22.26
N ASP A 52 40.59 24.86 -21.16
CA ASP A 52 40.62 24.31 -19.80
C ASP A 52 39.22 24.39 -19.17
N ILE A 53 38.17 24.06 -19.93
CA ILE A 53 36.77 24.20 -19.48
C ILE A 53 36.51 23.22 -18.34
N ALA A 54 36.08 23.73 -17.18
CA ALA A 54 35.86 22.96 -15.96
C ALA A 54 34.37 22.71 -15.69
N VAL A 55 33.54 23.72 -15.96
CA VAL A 55 32.08 23.66 -15.79
C VAL A 55 31.46 24.34 -17.01
N ILE A 56 30.41 23.74 -17.56
CA ILE A 56 29.52 24.41 -18.52
C ILE A 56 28.38 25.00 -17.67
N SER A 57 28.66 26.11 -17.02
CA SER A 57 27.74 26.75 -16.06
C SER A 57 26.66 27.53 -16.80
N GLU A 58 25.40 27.25 -16.42
CA GLU A 58 24.15 27.79 -16.98
C GLU A 58 23.86 27.32 -18.40
N SER A 59 22.73 26.60 -18.58
CA SER A 59 22.23 26.15 -19.87
C SER A 59 22.06 27.36 -20.80
N PRO A 60 22.92 27.56 -21.81
CA PRO A 60 22.70 28.65 -22.74
C PRO A 60 21.49 28.26 -23.58
N ASP A 61 20.47 29.12 -23.67
CA ASP A 61 19.22 28.88 -24.41
C ASP A 61 19.52 28.82 -25.93
N CYS A 62 20.01 27.67 -26.38
CA CYS A 62 20.60 27.43 -27.70
C CYS A 62 19.87 26.32 -28.47
N PRO A 63 18.56 26.43 -28.73
CA PRO A 63 17.77 25.33 -29.31
C PRO A 63 18.24 24.92 -30.71
N GLN A 64 18.97 25.78 -31.43
CA GLN A 64 19.42 25.55 -32.82
C GLN A 64 20.81 24.91 -32.97
N VAL A 65 21.49 24.55 -31.88
CA VAL A 65 22.85 23.98 -31.97
C VAL A 65 22.80 22.57 -32.55
N THR A 66 23.52 22.40 -33.67
CA THR A 66 23.63 21.12 -34.38
C THR A 66 24.99 20.45 -34.21
N THR A 67 26.03 21.22 -33.85
CA THR A 67 27.40 20.71 -33.74
C THR A 67 28.12 21.28 -32.51
N LEU A 68 28.63 20.40 -31.64
CA LEU A 68 29.40 20.76 -30.44
C LEU A 68 30.76 20.04 -30.42
N LEU A 69 31.85 20.80 -30.50
CA LEU A 69 33.22 20.29 -30.53
C LEU A 69 34.00 20.75 -29.29
N LEU A 70 34.26 19.83 -28.37
CA LEU A 70 34.94 20.05 -27.08
C LEU A 70 36.23 19.23 -26.96
N GLN A 71 36.90 18.97 -28.08
CA GLN A 71 38.10 18.14 -28.14
C GLN A 71 39.25 18.70 -27.28
N TYR A 72 40.01 17.80 -26.64
CA TYR A 72 41.21 18.12 -25.86
C TYR A 72 40.99 19.15 -24.73
N ASN A 73 39.79 19.19 -24.13
CA ASN A 73 39.56 20.00 -22.93
C ASN A 73 40.12 19.32 -21.68
N LYS A 74 40.72 20.10 -20.77
CA LYS A 74 41.47 19.55 -19.63
C LYS A 74 40.68 19.41 -18.32
N LEU A 75 39.49 19.99 -18.17
CA LEU A 75 38.81 20.01 -16.86
C LEU A 75 37.35 19.55 -16.89
N VAL A 76 36.82 19.11 -18.04
CA VAL A 76 35.43 18.61 -18.14
C VAL A 76 35.36 17.21 -17.52
N GLU A 77 34.75 17.10 -16.34
CA GLU A 77 34.54 15.81 -15.66
C GLU A 77 33.20 15.16 -16.03
N GLU A 78 32.13 15.97 -16.13
CA GLU A 78 30.76 15.55 -16.47
C GLU A 78 30.06 16.63 -17.32
N LEU A 79 29.01 16.25 -18.05
CA LEU A 79 28.20 17.18 -18.84
C LEU A 79 26.99 17.66 -18.04
N PRO A 80 26.64 18.95 -18.04
CA PRO A 80 25.41 19.41 -17.41
C PRO A 80 24.18 18.88 -18.15
N PHE A 81 23.11 18.59 -17.39
CA PHE A 81 21.85 18.04 -17.91
C PHE A 81 21.25 18.84 -19.09
N GLY A 82 21.48 20.16 -19.13
CA GLY A 82 21.01 21.03 -20.21
C GLY A 82 21.61 20.75 -21.61
N ILE A 83 22.70 19.99 -21.72
CA ILE A 83 23.21 19.58 -23.05
C ILE A 83 22.32 18.51 -23.67
N TYR A 84 21.74 17.62 -22.86
CA TYR A 84 20.88 16.54 -23.34
C TYR A 84 19.51 17.03 -23.83
N SER A 85 19.14 18.28 -23.56
CA SER A 85 17.92 18.92 -24.09
C SER A 85 18.10 19.48 -25.52
N LEU A 86 19.32 19.45 -26.07
CA LEU A 86 19.63 19.92 -27.43
C LEU A 86 19.17 18.91 -28.50
N LYS A 87 17.85 18.84 -28.74
CA LYS A 87 17.21 17.88 -29.67
C LYS A 87 17.71 17.96 -31.12
N LEU A 88 18.30 19.08 -31.54
CA LEU A 88 18.86 19.27 -32.89
C LEU A 88 20.34 18.92 -33.02
N LEU A 89 20.99 18.49 -31.94
CA LEU A 89 22.42 18.17 -31.93
C LEU A 89 22.70 16.89 -32.73
N THR A 90 23.49 17.03 -33.80
CA THR A 90 23.85 15.92 -34.71
C THR A 90 25.30 15.48 -34.56
N HIS A 91 26.20 16.36 -34.11
CA HIS A 91 27.64 16.09 -34.01
C HIS A 91 28.17 16.48 -32.64
N LEU A 92 28.71 15.50 -31.89
CA LEU A 92 29.28 15.68 -30.56
C LEU A 92 30.69 15.08 -30.49
N ASN A 93 31.64 15.86 -29.97
CA ASN A 93 33.06 15.49 -30.05
C ASN A 93 33.86 15.87 -28.82
N PHE A 94 34.26 14.86 -28.04
CA PHE A 94 35.09 14.93 -26.84
C PHE A 94 36.44 14.23 -27.02
N GLU A 95 36.92 14.08 -28.25
CA GLU A 95 38.18 13.39 -28.51
C GLU A 95 39.33 14.07 -27.75
N GLY A 96 40.04 13.32 -26.89
CA GLY A 96 41.15 13.83 -26.07
C GLY A 96 40.76 14.53 -24.77
N THR A 97 39.47 14.55 -24.38
CA THR A 97 38.99 15.10 -23.10
C THR A 97 39.21 14.07 -21.98
N ARG A 98 40.40 14.11 -21.38
CA ARG A 98 40.92 13.02 -20.51
C ARG A 98 40.26 12.89 -19.15
N PHE A 99 39.42 13.85 -18.75
CA PHE A 99 38.79 13.89 -17.43
C PHE A 99 37.31 13.53 -17.47
N LEU A 100 36.70 13.40 -18.66
CA LEU A 100 35.30 13.03 -18.81
C LEU A 100 35.07 11.61 -18.29
N LYS A 101 34.24 11.45 -17.25
CA LYS A 101 34.02 10.19 -16.51
C LYS A 101 32.78 9.43 -16.98
N SER A 102 31.67 10.13 -17.26
CA SER A 102 30.40 9.53 -17.68
C SER A 102 29.74 10.30 -18.83
N LEU A 103 28.80 9.65 -19.52
CA LEU A 103 27.92 10.21 -20.54
C LEU A 103 26.45 9.86 -20.27
N ASP A 104 26.08 9.58 -19.03
CA ASP A 104 24.72 9.18 -18.67
C ASP A 104 23.70 10.24 -19.13
N GLY A 105 22.68 9.78 -19.86
CA GLY A 105 21.68 10.63 -20.50
C GLY A 105 21.94 10.97 -21.97
N ILE A 106 22.98 10.42 -22.61
CA ILE A 106 23.27 10.71 -24.03
C ILE A 106 22.14 10.25 -24.97
N SER A 107 21.33 9.28 -24.52
CA SER A 107 20.13 8.83 -25.24
C SER A 107 19.07 9.94 -25.45
N GLY A 108 19.12 11.03 -24.67
CA GLY A 108 18.26 12.20 -24.86
C GLY A 108 18.53 12.97 -26.16
N LEU A 109 19.72 12.79 -26.76
CA LEU A 109 20.13 13.43 -28.02
C LEU A 109 19.60 12.66 -29.24
N SER A 110 18.29 12.64 -29.44
CA SER A 110 17.62 11.82 -30.46
C SER A 110 18.16 12.00 -31.89
N SER A 111 18.65 13.19 -32.23
CA SER A 111 19.18 13.53 -33.57
C SER A 111 20.68 13.26 -33.74
N LEU A 112 21.36 12.67 -32.75
CA LEU A 112 22.80 12.50 -32.77
C LEU A 112 23.24 11.49 -33.84
N LYS A 113 24.08 11.95 -34.77
CA LYS A 113 24.65 11.14 -35.86
C LYS A 113 26.11 10.77 -35.64
N THR A 114 26.87 11.67 -35.04
CA THR A 114 28.31 11.52 -34.84
C THR A 114 28.69 11.71 -33.38
N LEU A 115 29.38 10.74 -32.80
CA LEU A 115 29.94 10.78 -31.46
C LEU A 115 31.42 10.41 -31.46
N LYS A 116 32.28 11.29 -30.95
CA LYS A 116 33.74 11.06 -30.88
C LYS A 116 34.26 11.14 -29.46
N LEU A 117 34.75 10.01 -28.92
CA LEU A 117 35.20 9.83 -27.54
C LEU A 117 36.61 9.23 -27.43
N ARG A 118 37.34 9.08 -28.53
CA ARG A 118 38.70 8.52 -28.45
C ARG A 118 39.57 9.34 -27.52
N HIS A 119 40.40 8.65 -26.73
CA HIS A 119 41.30 9.28 -25.77
C HIS A 119 40.59 10.09 -24.64
N SER A 120 39.30 9.84 -24.38
CA SER A 120 38.63 10.19 -23.12
C SER A 120 38.74 9.04 -22.09
N LYS A 121 38.35 9.29 -20.83
CA LYS A 121 38.23 8.26 -19.77
C LYS A 121 36.94 7.45 -19.86
N VAL A 122 35.98 7.88 -20.69
CA VAL A 122 34.73 7.14 -20.94
C VAL A 122 35.06 5.87 -21.71
N LEU A 123 34.83 4.71 -21.08
CA LEU A 123 35.05 3.39 -21.65
C LEU A 123 33.74 2.84 -22.24
N LEU A 124 33.83 2.11 -23.34
CA LEU A 124 32.68 1.35 -23.85
C LEU A 124 32.40 0.15 -22.93
N ASP A 125 31.42 0.30 -22.05
CA ASP A 125 30.88 -0.76 -21.19
C ASP A 125 29.40 -1.05 -21.50
N MET A 126 28.79 -1.96 -20.74
CA MET A 126 27.37 -2.32 -20.93
C MET A 126 26.40 -1.18 -20.59
N SER A 127 26.81 -0.18 -19.82
CA SER A 127 25.98 0.99 -19.50
C SER A 127 25.90 1.92 -20.71
N LEU A 128 27.07 2.35 -21.20
CA LEU A 128 27.15 3.22 -22.37
C LEU A 128 26.56 2.56 -23.62
N MET A 129 26.72 1.25 -23.78
CA MET A 129 26.11 0.51 -24.89
C MET A 129 24.58 0.57 -24.90
N LYS A 130 23.94 0.49 -23.74
CA LYS A 130 22.47 0.61 -23.64
C LYS A 130 22.01 2.01 -24.07
N GLU A 131 22.72 3.05 -23.67
CA GLU A 131 22.37 4.42 -24.07
C GLU A 131 22.58 4.66 -25.57
N LEU A 132 23.66 4.15 -26.14
CA LEU A 132 23.95 4.26 -27.57
C LEU A 132 22.95 3.47 -28.42
N GLN A 133 22.43 2.34 -27.94
CA GLN A 133 21.41 1.54 -28.64
C GLN A 133 20.10 2.30 -28.85
N LEU A 134 19.75 3.19 -27.92
CA LEU A 134 18.56 4.03 -27.97
C LEU A 134 18.65 5.15 -29.03
N LEU A 135 19.85 5.48 -29.50
CA LEU A 135 20.05 6.46 -30.57
C LEU A 135 19.69 5.86 -31.93
N GLN A 136 18.61 6.34 -32.54
CA GLN A 136 18.12 5.81 -33.82
C GLN A 136 18.96 6.23 -35.02
N HIS A 137 19.58 7.41 -34.97
CA HIS A 137 20.27 8.04 -36.10
C HIS A 137 21.80 8.03 -35.99
N ILE A 138 22.38 7.29 -35.04
CA ILE A 138 23.83 7.25 -34.84
C ILE A 138 24.50 6.49 -35.99
N GLU A 139 25.42 7.15 -36.70
CA GLU A 139 26.10 6.63 -37.89
C GLU A 139 27.60 6.45 -37.65
N TYR A 140 28.20 7.31 -36.81
CA TYR A 140 29.65 7.35 -36.61
C TYR A 140 30.03 7.48 -35.14
N ILE A 141 30.72 6.47 -34.61
CA ILE A 141 31.18 6.41 -33.22
C ILE A 141 32.69 6.14 -33.17
N THR A 142 33.39 6.88 -32.33
CA THR A 142 34.76 6.53 -31.93
C THR A 142 34.89 6.47 -30.42
N VAL A 143 35.49 5.42 -29.87
CA VAL A 143 35.44 5.10 -28.43
C VAL A 143 36.78 4.61 -27.90
N SER A 144 36.92 4.64 -26.57
CA SER A 144 38.02 4.00 -25.85
C SER A 144 37.54 2.72 -25.16
N ILE A 145 38.36 1.66 -25.09
CA ILE A 145 38.04 0.40 -24.41
C ILE A 145 39.14 -0.01 -23.43
N SER A 146 38.77 -0.67 -22.32
CA SER A 146 39.71 -1.27 -21.36
C SER A 146 39.97 -2.74 -21.72
N PRO A 147 41.18 -3.28 -21.48
CA PRO A 147 41.49 -4.71 -21.67
C PRO A 147 40.56 -5.65 -20.89
N ARG A 148 39.99 -5.22 -19.76
CA ARG A 148 39.03 -6.02 -18.97
C ARG A 148 37.68 -6.19 -19.70
N THR A 149 37.30 -5.21 -20.50
CA THR A 149 36.04 -5.21 -21.26
C THR A 149 36.09 -6.13 -22.49
N LEU A 150 37.28 -6.54 -22.93
CA LEU A 150 37.51 -7.46 -24.05
C LEU A 150 37.23 -8.94 -23.72
N VAL A 151 37.08 -9.30 -22.45
CA VAL A 151 36.91 -10.71 -22.00
C VAL A 151 35.44 -11.14 -21.96
N GLY A 152 34.48 -10.22 -22.20
CA GLY A 152 33.06 -10.53 -22.28
C GLY A 152 32.58 -10.72 -23.73
N GLU A 153 32.30 -11.97 -24.14
CA GLU A 153 31.84 -12.36 -25.49
C GLU A 153 30.44 -11.84 -25.90
N LYS A 154 29.99 -10.66 -25.46
CA LYS A 154 28.66 -10.11 -25.85
C LYS A 154 28.68 -8.68 -26.39
N LEU A 155 29.78 -7.94 -26.25
CA LEU A 155 29.83 -6.51 -26.60
C LEU A 155 29.85 -6.20 -28.11
N PHE A 156 30.25 -7.16 -28.95
CA PHE A 156 30.42 -6.98 -30.40
C PHE A 156 29.40 -7.73 -31.27
N TYR A 157 28.39 -8.36 -30.67
CA TYR A 157 27.38 -9.14 -31.40
C TYR A 157 26.15 -8.31 -31.83
N ASP A 158 26.12 -7.00 -31.53
CA ASP A 158 25.08 -6.08 -32.01
C ASP A 158 25.39 -5.62 -33.46
N PRO A 159 24.57 -6.00 -34.46
CA PRO A 159 24.83 -5.69 -35.87
C PRO A 159 24.72 -4.19 -36.20
N LYS A 160 23.92 -3.43 -35.44
CA LYS A 160 23.77 -1.97 -35.61
C LYS A 160 25.01 -1.28 -35.05
N MET A 161 25.40 -1.60 -33.82
CA MET A 161 26.52 -0.93 -33.17
C MET A 161 27.88 -1.28 -33.78
N GLY A 162 28.04 -2.52 -34.28
CA GLY A 162 29.21 -2.93 -35.04
C GLY A 162 29.43 -2.18 -36.36
N ARG A 163 28.38 -1.62 -36.97
CA ARG A 163 28.46 -0.76 -38.17
C ARG A 163 28.77 0.71 -37.83
N CYS A 164 28.29 1.19 -36.69
CA CYS A 164 28.48 2.58 -36.26
C CYS A 164 29.85 2.83 -35.62
N ILE A 165 30.46 1.84 -34.97
CA ILE A 165 31.80 1.97 -34.35
C ILE A 165 32.88 1.88 -35.44
N GLN A 166 33.47 3.02 -35.76
CA GLN A 166 34.43 3.14 -36.86
C GLN A 166 35.90 3.14 -36.38
N LYS A 167 36.17 3.60 -35.16
CA LYS A 167 37.54 3.64 -34.59
C LYS A 167 37.54 3.38 -33.08
N VAL A 168 38.42 2.49 -32.63
CA VAL A 168 38.57 2.12 -31.22
C VAL A 168 39.99 2.41 -30.73
N SER A 169 40.14 2.94 -29.52
CA SER A 169 41.43 3.14 -28.84
C SER A 169 41.48 2.33 -27.55
N ILE A 170 42.54 1.57 -27.31
CA ILE A 170 42.67 0.77 -26.08
C ILE A 170 43.34 1.63 -25.01
N TYR A 171 42.74 1.70 -23.83
CA TYR A 171 43.19 2.50 -22.68
C TYR A 171 43.66 1.57 -21.56
N ASN A 172 44.91 1.69 -21.12
CA ASN A 172 45.48 0.88 -20.04
C ASN A 172 45.27 1.62 -18.69
N GLU A 173 44.68 0.95 -17.71
CA GLU A 173 44.32 1.51 -16.39
C GLU A 173 45.55 1.89 -15.52
N ARG A 174 46.78 1.66 -16.00
CA ARG A 174 48.00 2.14 -15.35
C ARG A 174 48.80 3.05 -16.28
N GLY A 175 48.79 4.36 -15.98
CA GLY A 175 49.83 5.33 -16.35
C GLY A 175 50.11 5.50 -17.86
N GLY A 176 49.71 6.64 -18.41
CA GLY A 176 49.77 7.00 -19.82
C GLY A 176 51.02 6.56 -20.63
N ARG A 177 50.78 5.78 -21.69
CA ARG A 177 51.55 5.82 -22.95
C ARG A 177 50.65 5.41 -24.13
N ARG A 178 50.77 6.17 -25.23
CA ARG A 178 50.03 6.06 -26.49
C ARG A 178 50.51 4.85 -27.30
N VAL A 179 49.58 4.10 -27.89
CA VAL A 179 49.86 3.29 -29.08
C VAL A 179 49.07 3.89 -30.24
N SER A 180 49.76 4.58 -31.14
CA SER A 180 49.21 5.10 -32.39
C SER A 180 49.91 4.41 -33.55
N LYS A 181 49.27 3.41 -34.18
CA LYS A 181 49.54 3.04 -35.58
C LYS A 181 48.25 2.56 -36.22
N SER A 182 47.76 3.38 -37.16
CA SER A 182 46.79 3.01 -38.17
C SER A 182 47.48 2.14 -39.22
N ASN A 183 47.01 0.90 -39.39
CA ASN A 183 46.68 0.25 -40.67
C ASN A 183 46.64 -1.28 -40.50
N SER A 184 45.57 -1.88 -41.05
CA SER A 184 45.22 -3.30 -41.13
C SER A 184 44.79 -3.99 -39.82
N PHE A 185 43.50 -4.29 -39.75
CA PHE A 185 42.81 -5.08 -38.71
C PHE A 185 43.09 -6.60 -38.85
N ALA A 186 44.25 -7.00 -39.38
CA ALA A 186 44.57 -8.39 -39.75
C ALA A 186 45.54 -9.11 -38.77
N SER A 187 45.94 -8.49 -37.66
CA SER A 187 46.94 -9.08 -36.75
C SER A 187 46.49 -9.26 -35.29
N PHE A 188 45.25 -8.93 -34.93
CA PHE A 188 44.75 -9.14 -33.56
C PHE A 188 44.32 -10.59 -33.27
N GLY A 189 44.16 -11.41 -34.32
CA GLY A 189 43.84 -12.84 -34.20
C GLY A 189 45.00 -13.75 -33.79
N ARG A 190 46.25 -13.25 -33.71
CA ARG A 190 47.43 -14.09 -33.40
C ARG A 190 47.88 -14.06 -31.94
N SER A 191 47.46 -13.07 -31.15
CA SER A 191 47.87 -12.98 -29.74
C SER A 191 47.01 -13.79 -28.76
N LEU A 192 45.80 -14.21 -29.14
CA LEU A 192 44.94 -15.09 -28.34
C LEU A 192 45.32 -16.58 -28.44
N LEU A 193 46.00 -16.98 -29.53
CA LEU A 193 46.56 -18.33 -29.67
C LEU A 193 47.78 -18.57 -28.78
N HIS A 194 48.44 -17.51 -28.29
CA HIS A 194 49.62 -17.65 -27.45
C HIS A 194 49.28 -17.83 -25.95
N LEU A 195 48.08 -17.41 -25.52
CA LEU A 195 47.63 -17.56 -24.13
C LEU A 195 47.05 -18.96 -23.86
N HIS A 196 46.43 -19.60 -24.86
CA HIS A 196 45.87 -20.96 -24.71
C HIS A 196 46.96 -22.04 -24.62
N ARG A 197 48.17 -21.78 -25.14
CA ARG A 197 49.33 -22.70 -25.03
C ARG A 197 50.10 -22.59 -23.71
N ARG A 198 49.79 -21.61 -22.85
CA ARG A 198 50.48 -21.41 -21.56
C ARG A 198 49.71 -21.91 -20.33
N LEU A 199 48.45 -22.33 -20.50
CA LEU A 199 47.61 -22.83 -19.41
C LEU A 199 47.50 -24.36 -19.35
N TRP A 200 48.17 -25.10 -20.24
CA TRP A 200 48.08 -26.57 -20.27
C TRP A 200 49.43 -27.31 -20.31
N ASN A 201 50.49 -26.74 -19.73
CA ASN A 201 51.73 -27.49 -19.51
C ASN A 201 52.50 -26.94 -18.31
N VAL A 202 52.31 -27.52 -17.12
CA VAL A 202 53.33 -27.69 -16.07
C VAL A 202 53.00 -28.96 -15.26
N GLY A 203 53.96 -29.89 -15.24
CA GLY A 203 54.05 -31.07 -14.36
C GLY A 203 53.35 -32.31 -14.93
N GLY A 204 54.01 -33.31 -15.52
CA GLY A 204 55.26 -33.96 -15.08
C GLY A 204 54.92 -34.87 -13.88
N ASP A 205 55.23 -36.15 -13.82
CA ASP A 205 56.12 -37.02 -14.58
C ASP A 205 55.89 -38.47 -14.04
N LYS A 206 56.28 -39.49 -14.83
CA LYS A 206 56.55 -40.91 -14.43
C LYS A 206 55.37 -41.81 -14.05
N ASP A 207 55.27 -43.08 -14.46
CA ASP A 207 56.20 -44.04 -15.09
C ASP A 207 55.41 -45.31 -15.51
N ARG A 208 55.91 -46.01 -16.56
CA ARG A 208 55.78 -47.48 -16.87
C ARG A 208 54.41 -48.03 -17.33
N GLU A 209 54.30 -49.01 -18.23
CA GLU A 209 55.23 -49.89 -18.96
C GLU A 209 54.48 -50.53 -20.15
N ASP A 210 55.26 -51.10 -21.07
CA ASP A 210 54.93 -51.62 -22.40
C ASP A 210 53.96 -52.81 -22.48
N THR A 211 53.25 -52.95 -23.62
CA THR A 211 53.53 -53.97 -24.67
C THR A 211 52.35 -54.19 -25.63
N MET A 212 52.67 -54.23 -26.95
CA MET A 212 52.15 -55.10 -28.04
C MET A 212 50.62 -55.16 -28.30
N GLU A 213 50.06 -55.19 -29.51
CA GLU A 213 50.51 -55.32 -30.89
C GLU A 213 49.25 -55.17 -31.81
N GLN A 214 49.46 -55.15 -33.13
CA GLN A 214 48.48 -55.32 -34.22
C GLN A 214 47.68 -54.11 -34.73
N LYS A 215 48.26 -53.49 -35.78
CA LYS A 215 47.55 -52.90 -36.92
C LYS A 215 46.79 -53.98 -37.71
N PRO A 216 45.78 -53.58 -38.50
CA PRO A 216 45.92 -53.85 -39.93
C PRO A 216 45.61 -52.66 -40.84
N ASP A 217 46.07 -52.85 -42.06
CA ASP A 217 46.19 -51.94 -43.19
C ASP A 217 44.94 -51.96 -44.10
N LYS A 218 44.96 -51.01 -45.02
CA LYS A 218 43.99 -50.60 -46.06
C LYS A 218 43.25 -51.71 -46.84
N SER A 219 41.97 -51.44 -47.11
CA SER A 219 41.32 -51.68 -48.42
C SER A 219 40.05 -50.81 -48.52
N MET A 220 40.03 -49.82 -49.42
CA MET A 220 39.29 -49.84 -50.69
C MET A 220 37.75 -49.88 -50.58
N LEU A 221 37.16 -48.71 -50.88
CA LEU A 221 36.04 -48.50 -51.80
C LEU A 221 34.80 -49.41 -51.69
N LEU A 222 33.75 -48.91 -51.03
CA LEU A 222 32.36 -49.14 -51.45
C LEU A 222 31.55 -47.84 -51.24
N LYS A 223 31.04 -47.28 -52.34
CA LYS A 223 30.23 -46.05 -52.38
C LYS A 223 28.81 -46.35 -51.86
N PRO A 224 28.22 -45.54 -50.97
CA PRO A 224 26.81 -45.69 -50.62
C PRO A 224 25.94 -44.73 -51.43
N HIS A 225 25.62 -45.12 -52.67
CA HIS A 225 24.41 -44.70 -53.37
C HIS A 225 23.70 -45.98 -53.80
N ASN A 226 22.83 -46.51 -52.93
CA ASN A 226 21.68 -47.40 -53.23
C ASN A 226 21.21 -48.14 -51.97
N TRP A 227 20.61 -47.43 -51.02
CA TRP A 227 19.72 -48.05 -50.03
C TRP A 227 18.32 -47.49 -50.29
N ARG A 228 17.38 -48.35 -50.71
CA ARG A 228 15.95 -47.99 -50.79
C ARG A 228 15.36 -48.10 -49.39
N LEU A 229 14.61 -47.07 -49.00
CA LEU A 229 14.13 -46.82 -47.64
C LEU A 229 12.91 -47.69 -47.24
N GLU A 230 12.55 -48.70 -48.02
CA GLU A 230 11.38 -49.55 -47.77
C GLU A 230 11.70 -50.84 -46.97
N GLU A 231 12.97 -51.18 -46.75
CA GLU A 231 13.35 -52.44 -46.06
C GLU A 231 13.64 -52.30 -44.55
N ILE A 232 13.48 -51.12 -43.93
CA ILE A 232 13.78 -50.89 -42.48
C ILE A 232 12.48 -50.75 -41.66
N ILE A 233 11.40 -51.39 -42.05
CA ILE A 233 10.18 -51.46 -41.22
C ILE A 233 9.54 -52.84 -41.34
N SER A 234 10.18 -53.85 -40.77
CA SER A 234 9.49 -55.09 -40.40
C SER A 234 9.89 -55.48 -38.97
N LYS A 235 8.85 -55.83 -38.20
CA LYS A 235 8.82 -56.04 -36.75
C LYS A 235 9.68 -57.21 -36.27
N GLU A 236 10.26 -58.00 -37.20
CA GLU A 236 10.79 -59.34 -36.90
C GLU A 236 12.31 -59.48 -36.96
N LYS A 237 13.08 -58.45 -37.37
CA LYS A 237 14.56 -58.48 -37.32
C LYS A 237 15.22 -57.60 -36.25
N ALA A 238 14.48 -56.68 -35.63
CA ALA A 238 15.01 -55.82 -34.57
C ALA A 238 15.36 -56.59 -33.27
N ALA A 239 14.74 -57.75 -33.04
CA ALA A 239 15.04 -58.61 -31.90
C ALA A 239 16.42 -59.29 -32.00
N SER A 240 16.96 -59.50 -33.21
CA SER A 240 18.23 -60.19 -33.42
C SER A 240 19.49 -59.32 -33.24
N VAL A 241 19.33 -58.00 -33.10
CA VAL A 241 20.46 -57.05 -32.96
C VAL A 241 20.74 -56.67 -31.50
N LEU A 242 19.87 -57.07 -30.56
CA LEU A 242 20.01 -56.75 -29.14
C LEU A 242 20.93 -57.69 -28.34
N GLU A 243 21.46 -58.75 -28.94
CA GLU A 243 22.35 -59.69 -28.22
C GLU A 243 23.85 -59.38 -28.31
N ASN A 244 24.30 -58.43 -29.14
CA ASN A 244 25.74 -58.17 -29.31
C ASN A 244 26.22 -56.76 -28.91
N ASN A 245 25.43 -55.99 -28.17
CA ASN A 245 25.84 -54.69 -27.59
C ASN A 245 26.52 -53.69 -28.56
N ILE A 246 26.27 -53.83 -29.87
CA ILE A 246 26.70 -52.85 -30.87
C ILE A 246 25.53 -51.92 -31.10
N ILE A 247 25.56 -50.75 -30.45
CA ILE A 247 24.61 -49.66 -30.67
C ILE A 247 24.95 -49.01 -32.03
N PRO A 248 24.11 -49.15 -33.07
CA PRO A 248 24.33 -48.42 -34.32
C PRO A 248 24.02 -46.94 -34.02
N PHE A 249 24.93 -46.03 -34.35
CA PHE A 249 24.74 -44.57 -34.28
C PHE A 249 24.83 -43.87 -32.90
N LYS A 250 25.75 -44.29 -32.03
CA LYS A 250 26.00 -43.67 -30.71
C LYS A 250 26.39 -42.17 -30.74
N LYS A 251 26.70 -41.57 -31.90
CA LYS A 251 27.13 -40.17 -32.06
C LYS A 251 26.33 -39.37 -33.10
N LEU A 252 25.17 -39.86 -33.53
CA LEU A 252 24.37 -39.11 -34.51
C LEU A 252 23.68 -37.93 -33.80
N GLU A 253 24.16 -36.70 -34.04
CA GLU A 253 23.56 -35.48 -33.44
C GLU A 253 22.51 -34.82 -34.34
N LYS A 254 22.43 -35.18 -35.63
CA LYS A 254 21.54 -34.58 -36.64
C LYS A 254 20.97 -35.63 -37.59
N LEU A 255 19.64 -35.71 -37.73
CA LEU A 255 18.93 -36.55 -38.71
C LEU A 255 17.92 -35.69 -39.49
N SER A 256 17.93 -35.78 -40.82
CA SER A 256 17.03 -35.02 -41.71
C SER A 256 16.34 -35.99 -42.67
N LEU A 257 15.02 -36.07 -42.60
CA LEU A 257 14.21 -36.93 -43.46
C LEU A 257 13.54 -36.05 -44.52
N MET A 258 13.93 -36.22 -45.79
CA MET A 258 13.30 -35.53 -46.91
C MET A 258 12.64 -36.56 -47.84
N THR A 259 11.36 -36.31 -48.15
CA THR A 259 10.48 -37.04 -49.09
C THR A 259 10.26 -38.53 -48.82
N LEU A 260 9.19 -38.85 -48.06
CA LEU A 260 8.57 -40.18 -47.99
C LEU A 260 7.04 -40.03 -48.01
N PRO A 261 6.39 -40.08 -49.19
CA PRO A 261 4.95 -39.82 -49.32
C PRO A 261 4.03 -40.92 -48.74
N GLU A 262 4.56 -42.12 -48.47
CA GLU A 262 3.78 -43.33 -48.16
C GLU A 262 3.91 -43.81 -46.70
N LEU A 263 4.58 -43.05 -45.83
CA LEU A 263 4.86 -43.49 -44.45
C LEU A 263 3.61 -43.41 -43.55
N LYS A 264 2.91 -44.53 -43.34
CA LYS A 264 1.63 -44.56 -42.61
C LYS A 264 1.73 -44.61 -41.07
N SER A 265 2.84 -45.09 -40.46
CA SER A 265 3.07 -44.96 -39.00
C SER A 265 4.54 -45.18 -38.59
N ILE A 266 4.98 -44.58 -37.47
CA ILE A 266 6.31 -44.76 -36.85
C ILE A 266 6.13 -45.34 -35.45
N TYR A 267 6.77 -46.49 -35.15
CA TYR A 267 6.76 -47.11 -33.83
C TYR A 267 7.92 -46.57 -32.97
N TRP A 268 7.61 -45.73 -31.97
CA TRP A 268 8.60 -44.98 -31.17
C TRP A 268 9.28 -45.76 -30.03
N ASN A 269 8.83 -46.99 -29.73
CA ASN A 269 9.25 -47.69 -28.52
C ASN A 269 10.42 -48.68 -28.69
N ALA A 270 11.16 -48.65 -29.81
CA ALA A 270 12.19 -49.67 -30.11
C ALA A 270 13.61 -49.16 -30.45
N LEU A 271 13.94 -47.87 -30.27
CA LEU A 271 15.28 -47.34 -30.59
C LEU A 271 15.84 -46.41 -29.48
N PRO A 272 17.06 -46.64 -28.93
CA PRO A 272 17.64 -45.78 -27.92
C PRO A 272 18.54 -44.70 -28.56
N PHE A 273 17.99 -43.54 -28.89
CA PHE A 273 18.76 -42.40 -29.41
C PHE A 273 19.22 -41.48 -28.26
N GLN A 274 20.43 -41.68 -27.73
CA GLN A 274 20.94 -40.89 -26.59
C GLN A 274 21.60 -39.55 -26.98
N CYS A 275 21.90 -39.28 -28.26
CA CYS A 275 22.65 -38.07 -28.66
C CYS A 275 22.06 -37.26 -29.82
N LEU A 276 20.83 -37.54 -30.29
CA LEU A 276 20.20 -36.77 -31.36
C LEU A 276 19.81 -35.37 -30.85
N ARG A 277 20.46 -34.32 -31.36
CA ARG A 277 20.22 -32.92 -30.95
C ARG A 277 19.34 -32.15 -31.93
N TYR A 278 19.10 -32.67 -33.13
CA TYR A 278 18.31 -32.00 -34.16
C TYR A 278 17.65 -33.00 -35.11
N LEU A 279 16.32 -32.91 -35.25
CA LEU A 279 15.50 -33.69 -36.18
C LEU A 279 14.74 -32.72 -37.09
N ALA A 280 14.96 -32.78 -38.41
CA ALA A 280 14.26 -31.95 -39.39
C ALA A 280 13.27 -32.80 -40.20
N ILE A 281 11.99 -32.46 -40.13
CA ILE A 281 10.89 -33.02 -40.94
C ILE A 281 10.35 -31.86 -41.78
N MET A 282 10.48 -31.93 -43.10
CA MET A 282 9.89 -30.95 -44.01
C MET A 282 8.81 -31.60 -44.86
N ASN A 283 7.55 -31.30 -44.53
CA ASN A 283 6.45 -31.03 -45.47
C ASN A 283 5.20 -30.58 -44.68
N ASP A 284 4.49 -29.60 -45.25
CA ASP A 284 3.25 -29.02 -44.73
C ASP A 284 2.26 -30.10 -44.26
N CYS A 285 1.86 -30.04 -43.00
CA CYS A 285 0.70 -30.77 -42.49
C CYS A 285 -0.49 -29.79 -42.40
N PRO A 286 -1.48 -29.85 -43.32
CA PRO A 286 -2.63 -28.95 -43.32
C PRO A 286 -3.56 -29.08 -42.08
N LYS A 287 -3.26 -29.98 -41.14
CA LYS A 287 -4.11 -30.27 -39.98
C LYS A 287 -3.91 -29.32 -38.78
N LEU A 288 -2.88 -28.47 -38.76
CA LEU A 288 -2.68 -27.49 -37.67
C LEU A 288 -3.41 -26.15 -37.87
N ARG A 289 -4.08 -25.94 -39.01
CA ARG A 289 -5.07 -24.84 -39.19
C ARG A 289 -6.52 -25.26 -38.89
N LYS A 290 -6.73 -26.48 -38.41
CA LYS A 290 -8.01 -26.98 -37.91
C LYS A 290 -7.80 -27.70 -36.57
N LEU A 291 -7.36 -26.98 -35.55
CA LEU A 291 -7.86 -27.29 -34.20
C LEU A 291 -9.30 -26.76 -34.17
N PRO A 292 -10.30 -27.53 -33.72
CA PRO A 292 -11.67 -27.33 -34.14
C PRO A 292 -12.29 -26.13 -33.42
N LEU A 293 -12.54 -25.06 -34.17
CA LEU A 293 -13.58 -24.06 -33.89
C LEU A 293 -14.99 -24.68 -33.67
N ASN A 294 -15.13 -25.99 -33.87
CA ASN A 294 -16.36 -26.76 -33.60
C ASN A 294 -16.35 -27.49 -32.23
N SER A 295 -15.28 -27.41 -31.43
CA SER A 295 -15.21 -28.11 -30.12
C SER A 295 -15.58 -27.23 -28.92
N GLU A 296 -15.31 -25.93 -28.97
CA GLU A 296 -15.83 -24.95 -27.99
C GLU A 296 -17.38 -24.99 -27.96
N SER A 297 -18.03 -24.94 -29.13
CA SER A 297 -19.49 -24.90 -29.21
C SER A 297 -20.20 -26.17 -28.72
N VAL A 298 -19.55 -27.34 -28.76
CA VAL A 298 -20.14 -28.61 -28.27
C VAL A 298 -19.89 -28.79 -26.77
N PHE A 299 -18.74 -28.33 -26.26
CA PHE A 299 -18.39 -28.45 -24.85
C PHE A 299 -19.13 -27.42 -23.98
N ASP A 300 -19.26 -26.19 -24.47
CA ASP A 300 -20.11 -25.16 -23.85
C ASP A 300 -21.58 -25.58 -23.85
N ALA A 301 -22.07 -26.14 -24.95
CA ALA A 301 -23.45 -26.63 -25.03
C ALA A 301 -23.74 -27.77 -24.03
N LYS A 302 -22.82 -28.75 -23.89
CA LYS A 302 -22.97 -29.84 -22.91
C LYS A 302 -22.90 -29.33 -21.47
N ARG A 303 -21.99 -28.42 -21.15
CA ARG A 303 -21.91 -27.76 -19.83
C ARG A 303 -23.21 -27.03 -19.52
N ASP A 304 -23.70 -26.24 -20.47
CA ASP A 304 -24.91 -25.43 -20.30
C ASP A 304 -26.18 -26.30 -20.20
N ASP A 305 -26.22 -27.45 -20.89
CA ASP A 305 -27.30 -28.44 -20.75
C ASP A 305 -27.32 -29.08 -19.36
N VAL A 306 -26.15 -29.50 -18.84
CA VAL A 306 -26.02 -30.07 -17.49
C VAL A 306 -26.36 -29.01 -16.43
N GLN A 307 -25.86 -27.78 -16.60
CA GLN A 307 -26.17 -26.66 -15.69
C GLN A 307 -27.67 -26.33 -15.70
N ARG A 308 -28.31 -26.25 -16.88
CA ARG A 308 -29.76 -26.04 -16.99
C ARG A 308 -30.58 -27.19 -16.41
N LYS A 309 -30.07 -28.43 -16.41
CA LYS A 309 -30.74 -29.58 -15.77
C LYS A 309 -30.64 -29.47 -14.25
N VAL A 310 -29.45 -29.11 -13.72
CA VAL A 310 -29.24 -28.84 -12.29
C VAL A 310 -30.11 -27.69 -11.81
N ASP A 311 -30.12 -26.56 -12.51
CA ASP A 311 -30.88 -25.39 -12.10
C ASP A 311 -32.39 -25.67 -12.10
N ARG A 312 -32.89 -26.47 -13.07
CA ARG A 312 -34.30 -26.91 -13.11
C ARG A 312 -34.68 -27.82 -11.94
N GLU A 313 -33.78 -28.72 -11.54
CA GLU A 313 -34.04 -29.64 -10.44
C GLU A 313 -33.88 -28.95 -9.06
N GLU A 314 -32.90 -28.06 -8.89
CA GLU A 314 -32.70 -27.25 -7.66
C GLU A 314 -33.75 -26.16 -7.47
N PHE A 315 -34.38 -25.65 -8.54
CA PHE A 315 -35.45 -24.64 -8.49
C PHE A 315 -36.67 -25.09 -7.66
N THR A 316 -36.90 -26.40 -7.54
CA THR A 316 -38.01 -26.96 -6.76
C THR A 316 -37.75 -26.99 -5.25
N GLY A 317 -36.53 -26.67 -4.80
CA GLY A 317 -36.17 -26.52 -3.38
C GLY A 317 -35.97 -27.80 -2.57
N HIS A 318 -36.14 -29.00 -3.16
CA HIS A 318 -36.12 -30.29 -2.44
C HIS A 318 -35.02 -31.26 -2.93
N ARG A 319 -34.12 -30.79 -3.79
CA ARG A 319 -33.06 -31.60 -4.41
C ARG A 319 -31.73 -30.84 -4.40
N ARG A 320 -30.65 -31.57 -4.12
CA ARG A 320 -29.29 -31.01 -4.05
C ARG A 320 -28.42 -31.60 -5.14
N ARG A 321 -27.66 -30.76 -5.85
CA ARG A 321 -26.69 -31.18 -6.87
C ARG A 321 -25.67 -32.20 -6.35
N LEU A 322 -25.44 -33.24 -7.14
CA LEU A 322 -24.46 -34.28 -6.84
C LEU A 322 -23.03 -33.74 -6.83
N ALA A 323 -22.22 -34.19 -5.86
CA ALA A 323 -20.83 -33.76 -5.73
C ALA A 323 -19.99 -34.03 -6.99
N GLN A 324 -20.24 -35.15 -7.68
CA GLN A 324 -19.57 -35.49 -8.94
C GLN A 324 -19.87 -34.49 -10.07
N VAL A 325 -21.11 -33.97 -10.12
CA VAL A 325 -21.53 -32.97 -11.11
C VAL A 325 -20.90 -31.62 -10.80
N GLN A 326 -20.81 -31.25 -9.52
CA GLN A 326 -20.12 -30.03 -9.09
C GLN A 326 -18.62 -30.06 -9.42
N VAL A 327 -17.96 -31.20 -9.16
CA VAL A 327 -16.54 -31.38 -9.50
C VAL A 327 -16.34 -31.28 -11.00
N TRP A 328 -17.18 -31.95 -11.79
CA TRP A 328 -17.09 -31.91 -13.25
C TRP A 328 -17.29 -30.50 -13.83
N LEU A 329 -18.32 -29.76 -13.39
CA LEU A 329 -18.54 -28.36 -13.80
C LEU A 329 -17.35 -27.46 -13.45
N THR A 330 -16.74 -27.65 -12.29
CA THR A 330 -15.57 -26.87 -11.84
C THR A 330 -14.32 -27.23 -12.65
N SER A 331 -14.15 -28.51 -13.02
CA SER A 331 -13.06 -28.98 -13.88
C SER A 331 -13.14 -28.39 -15.30
N ILE A 332 -14.36 -28.23 -15.85
CA ILE A 332 -14.59 -27.57 -17.13
C ILE A 332 -14.18 -26.09 -17.11
N LEU A 333 -14.62 -25.33 -16.10
CA LEU A 333 -14.23 -23.93 -15.95
C LEU A 333 -12.71 -23.75 -15.77
N THR A 334 -12.07 -24.70 -15.10
CA THR A 334 -10.61 -24.71 -14.93
C THR A 334 -9.91 -24.96 -16.27
N MET A 335 -10.44 -25.86 -17.08
CA MET A 335 -9.92 -26.20 -18.41
C MET A 335 -10.05 -25.04 -19.40
N GLU A 336 -11.18 -24.34 -19.42
CA GLU A 336 -11.38 -23.13 -20.25
C GLU A 336 -10.35 -22.04 -19.94
N ASN A 337 -10.05 -21.84 -18.66
CA ASN A 337 -9.05 -20.87 -18.25
C ASN A 337 -7.64 -21.25 -18.73
N GLN A 338 -7.28 -22.53 -18.64
CA GLN A 338 -6.00 -23.02 -19.14
C GLN A 338 -5.92 -22.98 -20.69
N TYR A 339 -7.02 -23.26 -21.38
CA TYR A 339 -7.12 -23.16 -22.85
C TYR A 339 -6.91 -21.72 -23.31
N ASN A 340 -7.58 -20.75 -22.68
CA ASN A 340 -7.41 -19.33 -22.94
C ASN A 340 -5.97 -18.84 -22.68
N GLU A 341 -5.29 -19.41 -21.68
CA GLU A 341 -3.87 -19.14 -21.43
C GLU A 341 -2.97 -19.67 -22.56
N LEU A 342 -3.25 -20.89 -23.07
CA LEU A 342 -2.51 -21.48 -24.20
C LEU A 342 -2.75 -20.73 -25.52
N LEU A 343 -3.96 -20.21 -25.74
CA LEU A 343 -4.31 -19.35 -26.88
C LEU A 343 -3.57 -18.02 -26.83
N LYS A 344 -3.55 -17.33 -25.69
CA LYS A 344 -2.75 -16.10 -25.52
C LYS A 344 -1.25 -16.36 -25.71
N THR A 345 -0.79 -17.56 -25.37
CA THR A 345 0.60 -17.97 -25.55
C THR A 345 0.91 -18.38 -27.00
N SER A 346 -0.09 -18.71 -27.84
CA SER A 346 0.11 -19.13 -29.23
C SER A 346 0.68 -18.00 -30.10
N ASP A 347 0.22 -16.78 -29.90
CA ASP A 347 0.68 -15.61 -30.66
C ASP A 347 2.16 -15.31 -30.37
N VAL A 348 2.58 -15.45 -29.11
CA VAL A 348 3.97 -15.29 -28.68
C VAL A 348 4.87 -16.40 -29.24
N GLU A 349 4.36 -17.63 -29.38
CA GLU A 349 5.11 -18.72 -30.03
C GLU A 349 5.15 -18.58 -31.56
N LEU A 350 4.10 -18.04 -32.18
CA LEU A 350 4.06 -17.74 -33.62
C LEU A 350 5.05 -16.64 -34.01
N GLU A 351 5.22 -15.61 -33.17
CA GLU A 351 6.23 -14.55 -33.34
C GLU A 351 7.67 -15.04 -33.11
N ARG A 352 7.85 -16.16 -32.39
CA ARG A 352 9.17 -16.79 -32.14
C ARG A 352 9.69 -17.61 -33.33
N LEU A 353 8.89 -17.80 -34.36
CA LEU A 353 9.27 -18.53 -35.58
C LEU A 353 10.03 -17.61 -36.54
N CYS A 354 11.03 -18.14 -37.25
CA CYS A 354 11.76 -17.43 -38.31
C CYS A 354 11.88 -18.29 -39.56
N LEU A 355 12.02 -17.63 -40.73
CA LEU A 355 11.94 -18.21 -42.08
C LEU A 355 10.60 -18.92 -42.32
N CYS A 356 9.64 -18.20 -42.90
CA CYS A 356 8.35 -18.72 -43.36
C CYS A 356 7.55 -19.55 -42.33
N ARG A 357 7.70 -19.26 -41.03
CA ARG A 357 7.01 -19.92 -39.90
C ARG A 357 7.39 -21.40 -39.65
N LEU A 358 8.56 -21.87 -40.09
CA LEU A 358 8.92 -23.30 -40.02
C LEU A 358 10.02 -23.66 -38.99
N CYS A 359 10.65 -22.69 -38.31
CA CYS A 359 11.68 -22.97 -37.28
C CYS A 359 11.59 -22.02 -36.07
N SER A 360 11.56 -22.59 -34.85
CA SER A 360 11.55 -21.83 -33.58
C SER A 360 12.94 -21.38 -33.14
N LYS A 361 13.06 -20.10 -32.75
CA LYS A 361 14.29 -19.52 -32.13
C LYS A 361 14.68 -20.21 -30.80
N ASN A 362 13.77 -20.95 -30.17
CA ASN A 362 14.00 -21.67 -28.91
C ASN A 362 13.25 -23.01 -28.88
N VAL A 363 13.84 -24.02 -29.51
CA VAL A 363 13.28 -25.37 -29.70
C VAL A 363 12.77 -26.00 -28.40
N LYS A 364 13.44 -25.78 -27.26
CA LYS A 364 13.03 -26.32 -25.95
C LYS A 364 11.70 -25.74 -25.47
N LYS A 365 11.49 -24.42 -25.64
CA LYS A 365 10.24 -23.75 -25.24
C LYS A 365 9.07 -24.14 -26.15
N SER A 366 9.29 -24.24 -27.45
CA SER A 366 8.23 -24.65 -28.39
C SER A 366 7.87 -26.13 -28.25
N TYR A 367 8.82 -27.02 -27.89
CA TYR A 367 8.54 -28.40 -27.50
C TYR A 367 7.71 -28.49 -26.20
N LEU A 368 8.05 -27.70 -25.18
CA LEU A 368 7.29 -27.60 -23.93
C LEU A 368 5.86 -27.07 -24.15
N TYR A 369 5.70 -26.09 -25.04
CA TYR A 369 4.39 -25.57 -25.44
C TYR A 369 3.56 -26.64 -26.18
N GLY A 370 4.13 -27.33 -27.18
CA GLY A 370 3.46 -28.43 -27.87
C GLY A 370 3.08 -29.59 -26.94
N LYS A 371 3.92 -29.90 -25.93
CA LYS A 371 3.59 -30.88 -24.89
C LYS A 371 2.39 -30.45 -24.03
N ARG A 372 2.30 -29.16 -23.65
CA ARG A 372 1.15 -28.61 -22.90
C ARG A 372 -0.15 -28.69 -23.72
N VAL A 373 -0.09 -28.35 -25.01
CA VAL A 373 -1.25 -28.45 -25.92
C VAL A 373 -1.72 -29.91 -26.04
N MET A 374 -0.79 -30.86 -26.18
CA MET A 374 -1.12 -32.29 -26.27
C MET A 374 -1.70 -32.89 -24.97
N VAL A 375 -1.24 -32.43 -23.81
CA VAL A 375 -1.81 -32.84 -22.51
C VAL A 375 -3.24 -32.31 -22.38
N MET A 376 -3.46 -31.03 -22.72
CA MET A 376 -4.78 -30.42 -22.67
C MET A 376 -5.78 -31.10 -23.60
N LEU A 377 -5.39 -31.46 -24.83
CA LEU A 377 -6.28 -32.17 -25.76
C LEU A 377 -6.76 -33.52 -25.21
N ARG A 378 -5.89 -34.26 -24.52
CA ARG A 378 -6.30 -35.52 -23.86
C ARG A 378 -7.22 -35.29 -22.66
N GLU A 379 -6.98 -34.23 -21.89
CA GLU A 379 -7.85 -33.87 -20.77
C GLU A 379 -9.23 -33.44 -21.26
N VAL A 380 -9.31 -32.67 -22.36
CA VAL A 380 -10.58 -32.30 -23.01
C VAL A 380 -11.34 -33.54 -23.50
N GLU A 381 -10.66 -34.49 -24.16
CA GLU A 381 -11.26 -35.76 -24.58
C GLU A 381 -11.75 -36.60 -23.37
N SER A 382 -11.00 -36.59 -22.27
CA SER A 382 -11.38 -37.28 -21.03
C SER A 382 -12.56 -36.62 -20.31
N LEU A 383 -12.66 -35.29 -20.26
CA LEU A 383 -13.80 -34.63 -19.63
C LEU A 383 -15.07 -34.69 -20.50
N SER A 384 -14.91 -34.67 -21.82
CA SER A 384 -16.01 -34.78 -22.78
C SER A 384 -16.73 -36.13 -22.70
N SER A 385 -15.98 -37.19 -22.35
CA SER A 385 -16.53 -38.53 -22.10
C SER A 385 -17.16 -38.70 -20.70
N GLN A 386 -16.94 -37.77 -19.77
CA GLN A 386 -17.51 -37.81 -18.41
C GLN A 386 -18.81 -36.99 -18.25
N GLY A 387 -19.18 -36.19 -19.26
CA GLY A 387 -20.29 -35.23 -19.19
C GLY A 387 -21.70 -35.79 -19.42
N GLU A 388 -21.88 -37.10 -19.41
CA GLU A 388 -23.19 -37.74 -19.59
C GLU A 388 -23.70 -38.22 -18.23
N PHE A 389 -24.47 -37.36 -17.55
CA PHE A 389 -25.08 -37.64 -16.25
C PHE A 389 -26.57 -38.01 -16.41
N ASP A 390 -26.91 -39.25 -16.09
CA ASP A 390 -28.31 -39.72 -16.06
C ASP A 390 -29.14 -38.95 -15.01
N ALA A 391 -28.57 -38.76 -13.80
CA ALA A 391 -29.11 -37.95 -12.71
C ALA A 391 -28.12 -36.86 -12.29
N VAL A 392 -28.61 -35.64 -12.02
CA VAL A 392 -27.76 -34.48 -11.66
C VAL A 392 -27.97 -33.94 -10.24
N THR A 393 -29.07 -34.32 -9.60
CA THR A 393 -29.40 -34.00 -8.20
C THR A 393 -29.93 -35.24 -7.46
N ASP A 394 -29.80 -35.26 -6.13
CA ASP A 394 -30.40 -36.25 -5.23
C ASP A 394 -31.53 -35.64 -4.38
N GLU A 395 -32.50 -36.46 -3.98
CA GLU A 395 -33.58 -36.08 -3.04
C GLU A 395 -33.08 -36.02 -1.62
N THR A 396 -33.34 -34.90 -0.93
CA THR A 396 -33.05 -34.77 0.49
C THR A 396 -34.09 -35.57 1.30
N PRO A 397 -33.68 -36.52 2.18
CA PRO A 397 -34.62 -37.12 3.12
C PRO A 397 -35.15 -36.04 4.07
N ILE A 398 -36.48 -35.94 4.17
CA ILE A 398 -37.17 -35.02 5.07
C ILE A 398 -36.90 -35.47 6.51
N GLY A 399 -35.90 -34.87 7.14
CA GLY A 399 -35.71 -34.86 8.58
C GLY A 399 -36.30 -33.57 9.13
N GLU A 400 -37.33 -33.69 9.97
CA GLU A 400 -37.93 -32.57 10.68
C GLU A 400 -36.88 -31.81 11.52
N GLY A 401 -36.82 -30.49 11.31
CA GLY A 401 -36.20 -29.54 12.23
C GLY A 401 -34.66 -29.46 12.20
N GLU A 402 -34.11 -28.66 11.28
CA GLU A 402 -32.80 -28.05 11.49
C GLU A 402 -32.90 -26.53 11.42
N GLU A 403 -32.31 -25.89 12.42
CA GLU A 403 -32.24 -24.46 12.67
C GLU A 403 -31.63 -23.68 11.48
N LEU A 404 -32.15 -22.47 11.27
CA LEU A 404 -31.64 -21.47 10.33
C LEU A 404 -30.13 -21.23 10.50
N PRO A 405 -29.39 -20.89 9.42
CA PRO A 405 -27.93 -20.77 9.46
C PRO A 405 -27.49 -19.70 10.46
N ILE A 406 -26.71 -20.12 11.46
CA ILE A 406 -26.13 -19.29 12.50
C ILE A 406 -25.25 -18.20 11.86
N GLN A 407 -25.71 -16.95 11.92
CA GLN A 407 -24.84 -15.78 11.75
C GLN A 407 -23.81 -15.77 12.89
N HIS A 408 -22.53 -15.77 12.53
CA HIS A 408 -21.45 -15.92 13.48
C HIS A 408 -21.25 -14.65 14.33
N THR A 409 -21.47 -14.81 15.64
CA THR A 409 -21.25 -13.82 16.70
C THR A 409 -19.78 -13.38 16.78
N ILE A 410 -19.48 -12.09 16.61
CA ILE A 410 -18.10 -11.58 16.75
C ILE A 410 -17.73 -11.40 18.24
N VAL A 411 -18.47 -10.54 18.97
CA VAL A 411 -18.19 -10.19 20.38
C VAL A 411 -19.27 -10.66 21.35
N GLY A 412 -20.48 -11.02 20.88
CA GLY A 412 -21.56 -11.51 21.74
C GLY A 412 -22.88 -10.76 21.63
N GLN A 413 -22.97 -9.74 20.76
CA GLN A 413 -24.13 -8.87 20.62
C GLN A 413 -25.39 -9.67 20.25
N GLU A 414 -25.29 -10.52 19.21
CA GLU A 414 -26.40 -11.35 18.73
C GLU A 414 -26.83 -12.34 19.82
N THR A 415 -25.88 -13.03 20.47
CA THR A 415 -26.16 -13.99 21.56
C THR A 415 -26.85 -13.34 22.75
N MET A 416 -26.44 -12.13 23.15
CA MET A 416 -27.10 -11.41 24.23
C MET A 416 -28.52 -11.01 23.85
N LEU A 417 -28.73 -10.51 22.63
CA LEU A 417 -30.06 -10.17 22.13
C LEU A 417 -30.96 -11.42 22.08
N GLU A 418 -30.42 -12.55 21.64
CA GLU A 418 -31.12 -13.84 21.58
C GLU A 418 -31.49 -14.35 22.99
N MET A 419 -30.57 -14.27 23.96
CA MET A 419 -30.85 -14.61 25.35
C MET A 419 -31.98 -13.76 25.93
N ILE A 420 -32.01 -12.47 25.60
CA ILE A 420 -33.07 -11.55 26.02
C ILE A 420 -34.40 -11.95 25.36
N ASN A 421 -34.41 -12.18 24.05
CA ASN A 421 -35.58 -12.64 23.30
C ASN A 421 -36.16 -13.95 23.86
N ASN A 422 -35.29 -14.92 24.16
CA ASN A 422 -35.67 -16.20 24.75
C ASN A 422 -36.28 -16.05 26.15
N ARG A 423 -35.79 -15.11 26.97
CA ARG A 423 -36.39 -14.81 28.28
C ARG A 423 -37.78 -14.19 28.14
N PHE A 424 -37.97 -13.26 27.22
CA PHE A 424 -39.27 -12.64 26.97
C PHE A 424 -40.30 -13.64 26.42
N SER A 425 -39.86 -14.55 25.56
CA SER A 425 -40.69 -15.61 24.99
C SER A 425 -41.12 -16.66 26.03
N LYS A 426 -40.25 -17.00 27.00
CA LYS A 426 -40.53 -18.04 28.01
C LYS A 426 -41.30 -17.58 29.24
N ARG A 427 -41.08 -16.34 29.72
CA ARG A 427 -41.67 -15.86 30.99
C ARG A 427 -42.91 -14.99 30.83
N GLY A 428 -43.37 -14.73 29.60
CA GLY A 428 -44.49 -13.81 29.35
C GLY A 428 -44.19 -12.43 29.95
N GLY A 429 -43.22 -11.71 29.38
CA GLY A 429 -42.71 -10.45 29.94
C GLY A 429 -43.65 -9.24 29.88
N GLY A 430 -44.97 -9.46 29.93
CA GLY A 430 -45.98 -8.42 29.86
C GLY A 430 -46.07 -7.72 28.50
N PHE A 431 -45.73 -8.43 27.42
CA PHE A 431 -45.86 -7.98 26.03
C PHE A 431 -46.75 -8.96 25.25
N ASP A 432 -47.59 -8.41 24.37
CA ASP A 432 -48.53 -9.19 23.54
C ASP A 432 -47.81 -9.85 22.35
N VAL A 433 -46.72 -9.25 21.88
CA VAL A 433 -45.95 -9.73 20.72
C VAL A 433 -44.46 -9.47 20.92
N VAL A 434 -43.65 -10.47 20.60
CA VAL A 434 -42.19 -10.36 20.50
C VAL A 434 -41.79 -10.62 19.06
N ILE A 435 -41.09 -9.67 18.44
CA ILE A 435 -40.74 -9.69 17.02
C ILE A 435 -39.22 -9.65 16.91
N TRP A 436 -38.65 -10.61 16.17
CA TRP A 436 -37.23 -10.64 15.85
C TRP A 436 -37.05 -10.48 14.34
N VAL A 437 -36.21 -9.54 13.94
CA VAL A 437 -35.89 -9.29 12.53
C VAL A 437 -34.38 -9.18 12.38
N VAL A 438 -33.82 -9.99 11.48
CA VAL A 438 -32.44 -9.84 11.02
C VAL A 438 -32.42 -8.84 9.87
N VAL A 439 -31.66 -7.76 10.03
CA VAL A 439 -31.59 -6.67 9.04
C VAL A 439 -30.51 -6.99 8.00
N SER A 440 -29.23 -7.06 8.37
CA SER A 440 -28.08 -7.22 7.44
C SER A 440 -27.88 -6.05 6.47
N GLN A 441 -26.71 -5.96 5.82
CA GLN A 441 -26.32 -4.79 5.02
C GLN A 441 -27.21 -4.52 3.79
N ASN A 442 -27.79 -5.57 3.20
CA ASN A 442 -28.61 -5.47 1.98
C ASN A 442 -30.13 -5.58 2.26
N ALA A 443 -30.56 -5.33 3.50
CA ALA A 443 -31.98 -5.29 3.82
C ALA A 443 -32.65 -4.07 3.18
N THR A 444 -33.72 -4.34 2.45
CA THR A 444 -34.67 -3.31 2.04
C THR A 444 -35.76 -3.19 3.09
N VAL A 445 -36.42 -2.02 3.14
CA VAL A 445 -37.61 -1.80 3.97
C VAL A 445 -38.65 -2.89 3.70
N HIS A 446 -38.87 -3.25 2.44
CA HIS A 446 -39.76 -4.34 2.03
C HIS A 446 -39.46 -5.69 2.70
N LYS A 447 -38.18 -6.08 2.83
CA LYS A 447 -37.78 -7.33 3.53
C LYS A 447 -38.06 -7.25 5.03
N ILE A 448 -37.71 -6.12 5.66
CA ILE A 448 -37.97 -5.89 7.09
C ILE A 448 -39.48 -5.96 7.37
N GLN A 449 -40.28 -5.26 6.57
CA GLN A 449 -41.75 -5.31 6.66
C GLN A 449 -42.28 -6.73 6.44
N GLY A 450 -41.66 -7.51 5.53
CA GLY A 450 -41.95 -8.93 5.34
C GLY A 450 -41.82 -9.75 6.61
N SER A 451 -40.64 -9.72 7.25
CA SER A 451 -40.39 -10.48 8.47
C SER A 451 -41.31 -10.04 9.63
N ILE A 452 -41.60 -8.73 9.73
CA ILE A 452 -42.56 -8.22 10.72
C ILE A 452 -43.98 -8.73 10.41
N GLY A 453 -44.41 -8.63 9.15
CA GLY A 453 -45.74 -9.05 8.73
C GLY A 453 -45.98 -10.53 8.94
N GLU A 454 -45.00 -11.38 8.65
CA GLU A 454 -45.05 -12.82 8.93
C GLU A 454 -45.31 -13.09 10.42
N LYS A 455 -44.57 -12.42 11.32
CA LYS A 455 -44.77 -12.53 12.77
C LYS A 455 -46.10 -11.97 13.26
N LEU A 456 -46.72 -11.06 12.48
CA LEU A 456 -48.03 -10.50 12.76
C LEU A 456 -49.19 -11.27 12.09
N GLY A 457 -48.90 -12.31 11.30
CA GLY A 457 -49.90 -13.06 10.55
C GLY A 457 -50.44 -12.33 9.31
N LEU A 458 -49.72 -11.32 8.79
CA LEU A 458 -50.02 -10.64 7.54
C LEU A 458 -49.38 -11.42 6.39
N LEU A 459 -50.12 -12.39 5.82
CA LEU A 459 -49.64 -13.31 4.79
C LEU A 459 -50.53 -13.24 3.53
N GLY A 460 -49.94 -13.51 2.36
CA GLY A 460 -50.65 -13.64 1.08
C GLY A 460 -50.03 -12.82 -0.06
N LYS A 461 -50.16 -13.31 -1.31
CA LYS A 461 -49.59 -12.67 -2.52
C LYS A 461 -50.02 -11.21 -2.68
N GLU A 462 -51.30 -10.93 -2.42
CA GLU A 462 -51.83 -9.57 -2.49
C GLU A 462 -51.20 -8.62 -1.46
N TRP A 463 -50.69 -9.13 -0.33
CA TRP A 463 -49.99 -8.32 0.66
C TRP A 463 -48.51 -8.14 0.31
N GLU A 464 -47.86 -9.15 -0.25
CA GLU A 464 -46.45 -9.06 -0.70
C GLU A 464 -46.26 -8.09 -1.87
N GLU A 465 -47.28 -7.96 -2.73
CA GLU A 465 -47.31 -7.03 -3.88
C GLU A 465 -47.66 -5.58 -3.48
N LYS A 466 -48.07 -5.33 -2.23
CA LYS A 466 -48.36 -3.96 -1.77
C LYS A 466 -47.10 -3.10 -1.74
N SER A 467 -47.28 -1.80 -1.98
CA SER A 467 -46.22 -0.81 -1.79
C SER A 467 -45.77 -0.75 -0.33
N GLU A 468 -44.51 -0.36 -0.11
CA GLU A 468 -43.91 -0.24 1.23
C GLU A 468 -44.75 0.64 2.16
N MET A 469 -45.32 1.73 1.65
CA MET A 469 -46.21 2.62 2.42
C MET A 469 -47.47 1.90 2.92
N LYS A 470 -48.12 1.09 2.06
CA LYS A 470 -49.33 0.34 2.42
C LYS A 470 -49.02 -0.78 3.41
N ARG A 471 -47.89 -1.47 3.23
CA ARG A 471 -47.44 -2.51 4.17
C ARG A 471 -47.09 -1.93 5.54
N GLY A 472 -46.44 -0.77 5.57
CA GLY A 472 -46.18 -0.03 6.80
C GLY A 472 -47.48 0.38 7.52
N GLN A 473 -48.50 0.85 6.78
CA GLN A 473 -49.82 1.15 7.36
C GLN A 473 -50.51 -0.07 7.95
N ASP A 474 -50.47 -1.22 7.26
CA ASP A 474 -51.04 -2.47 7.75
C ASP A 474 -50.35 -2.92 9.06
N ILE A 475 -49.01 -2.90 9.09
CA ILE A 475 -48.21 -3.20 10.28
C ILE A 475 -48.57 -2.25 11.43
N HIS A 476 -48.65 -0.95 11.16
CA HIS A 476 -49.01 0.06 12.14
C HIS A 476 -50.39 -0.17 12.75
N ASN A 477 -51.38 -0.53 11.93
CA ASN A 477 -52.75 -0.77 12.36
C ASN A 477 -52.87 -1.97 13.30
N VAL A 478 -52.01 -2.98 13.14
CA VAL A 478 -51.93 -4.13 14.04
C VAL A 478 -51.17 -3.73 15.32
N LEU A 479 -49.97 -3.16 15.18
CA LEU A 479 -49.10 -2.86 16.32
C LEU A 479 -49.67 -1.77 17.25
N ARG A 480 -50.47 -0.82 16.75
CA ARG A 480 -51.05 0.23 17.60
C ARG A 480 -51.97 -0.29 18.71
N LYS A 481 -52.48 -1.52 18.57
CA LYS A 481 -53.41 -2.15 19.53
C LYS A 481 -52.72 -3.15 20.45
N LYS A 482 -51.39 -3.29 20.35
CA LYS A 482 -50.60 -4.30 21.06
C LYS A 482 -49.37 -3.68 21.70
N LYS A 483 -48.99 -4.18 22.87
CA LYS A 483 -47.71 -3.89 23.51
C LYS A 483 -46.68 -4.87 22.97
N PHE A 484 -45.63 -4.37 22.30
CA PHE A 484 -44.66 -5.22 21.61
C PHE A 484 -43.21 -4.95 22.02
N VAL A 485 -42.36 -5.95 21.81
CA VAL A 485 -40.90 -5.79 21.74
C VAL A 485 -40.44 -6.12 20.32
N LEU A 486 -39.67 -5.23 19.73
CA LEU A 486 -39.03 -5.43 18.43
C LEU A 486 -37.52 -5.51 18.60
N PHE A 487 -36.94 -6.63 18.18
CA PHE A 487 -35.51 -6.85 18.08
C PHE A 487 -35.07 -6.71 16.62
N LEU A 488 -34.16 -5.77 16.35
CA LEU A 488 -33.54 -5.56 15.04
C LEU A 488 -32.07 -5.95 15.12
N ASP A 489 -31.72 -7.11 14.56
CA ASP A 489 -30.35 -7.63 14.62
C ASP A 489 -29.52 -7.19 13.40
N ASP A 490 -28.26 -6.84 13.63
CA ASP A 490 -27.26 -6.47 12.62
C ASP A 490 -27.67 -5.27 11.74
N ILE A 491 -27.92 -4.10 12.36
CA ILE A 491 -28.21 -2.86 11.64
C ILE A 491 -26.91 -2.20 11.13
N TRP A 492 -26.88 -1.88 9.83
CA TRP A 492 -25.75 -1.20 9.16
C TRP A 492 -25.99 0.28 8.89
N GLU A 493 -27.25 0.68 8.67
CA GLU A 493 -27.66 2.05 8.37
C GLU A 493 -28.96 2.41 9.10
N LYS A 494 -29.32 3.70 9.12
CA LYS A 494 -30.53 4.17 9.82
C LYS A 494 -31.78 3.51 9.24
N VAL A 495 -32.51 2.78 10.08
CA VAL A 495 -33.84 2.23 9.74
C VAL A 495 -34.92 3.17 10.24
N SER A 496 -35.75 3.69 9.33
CA SER A 496 -36.87 4.55 9.71
C SER A 496 -38.02 3.71 10.28
N LEU A 497 -38.22 3.76 11.61
CA LEU A 497 -39.29 3.04 12.29
C LEU A 497 -40.68 3.43 11.76
N ASP A 498 -40.88 4.69 11.38
CA ASP A 498 -42.16 5.17 10.85
C ASP A 498 -42.50 4.52 9.50
N VAL A 499 -41.51 4.43 8.60
CA VAL A 499 -41.68 3.82 7.27
C VAL A 499 -42.00 2.33 7.37
N ILE A 500 -41.39 1.60 8.31
CA ILE A 500 -41.71 0.18 8.54
C ILE A 500 -43.06 -0.03 9.25
N GLY A 501 -43.73 1.04 9.70
CA GLY A 501 -45.02 0.96 10.40
C GLY A 501 -44.92 0.82 11.92
N VAL A 502 -43.75 1.06 12.51
CA VAL A 502 -43.47 0.89 13.93
C VAL A 502 -43.42 2.27 14.60
N ARG A 503 -44.25 2.49 15.63
CA ARG A 503 -44.21 3.73 16.42
C ARG A 503 -42.98 3.74 17.33
N TYR A 504 -42.42 4.92 17.57
CA TYR A 504 -41.33 5.07 18.53
C TYR A 504 -41.74 4.62 19.94
N PRO A 505 -40.91 3.81 20.62
CA PRO A 505 -41.11 3.42 22.01
C PRO A 505 -41.22 4.65 22.92
N ASN A 506 -42.16 4.65 23.86
CA ASN A 506 -42.21 5.66 24.91
C ASN A 506 -42.77 5.06 26.21
N ARG A 507 -42.64 5.80 27.32
CA ARG A 507 -43.10 5.31 28.64
C ARG A 507 -44.61 5.04 28.69
N VAL A 508 -45.39 5.70 27.83
CA VAL A 508 -46.87 5.62 27.81
C VAL A 508 -47.35 4.38 27.06
N ASN A 509 -46.75 4.05 25.91
CA ASN A 509 -47.14 2.89 25.11
C ASN A 509 -46.54 1.57 25.66
N GLY A 510 -45.48 1.66 26.47
CA GLY A 510 -44.84 0.51 27.08
C GLY A 510 -44.18 -0.46 26.10
N CYS A 511 -44.09 -0.11 24.82
CA CYS A 511 -43.40 -0.88 23.78
C CYS A 511 -41.89 -0.68 23.88
N LYS A 512 -41.11 -1.61 23.34
CA LYS A 512 -39.64 -1.52 23.31
C LYS A 512 -39.08 -1.87 21.94
N VAL A 513 -38.03 -1.18 21.55
CA VAL A 513 -37.20 -1.54 20.39
C VAL A 513 -35.77 -1.69 20.90
N ALA A 514 -35.13 -2.81 20.58
CA ALA A 514 -33.72 -3.04 20.86
C ALA A 514 -33.04 -3.49 19.57
N PHE A 515 -31.80 -3.07 19.36
CA PHE A 515 -31.07 -3.42 18.16
C PHE A 515 -29.58 -3.61 18.44
N THR A 516 -28.92 -4.34 17.56
CA THR A 516 -27.47 -4.52 17.56
C THR A 516 -26.88 -3.83 16.33
N THR A 517 -25.70 -3.26 16.49
CA THR A 517 -24.95 -2.65 15.38
C THR A 517 -23.45 -2.67 15.70
N ARG A 518 -22.66 -2.64 14.64
CA ARG A 518 -21.20 -2.49 14.70
C ARG A 518 -20.76 -1.02 14.62
N SER A 519 -21.69 -0.08 14.40
CA SER A 519 -21.41 1.35 14.22
C SER A 519 -22.08 2.21 15.30
N ARG A 520 -21.27 2.92 16.08
CA ARG A 520 -21.77 3.89 17.07
C ARG A 520 -22.53 5.06 16.42
N GLU A 521 -22.17 5.42 15.19
CA GLU A 521 -22.87 6.46 14.44
C GLU A 521 -24.32 6.07 14.15
N VAL A 522 -24.56 4.79 13.85
CA VAL A 522 -25.92 4.27 13.63
C VAL A 522 -26.75 4.40 14.91
N CYS A 523 -26.19 4.15 16.09
CA CYS A 523 -26.89 4.38 17.36
C CYS A 523 -27.40 5.82 17.48
N GLY A 524 -26.54 6.81 17.19
CA GLY A 524 -26.92 8.23 17.20
C GLY A 524 -27.98 8.56 16.14
N ARG A 525 -27.83 8.04 14.91
CA ARG A 525 -28.83 8.24 13.82
C ARG A 525 -30.19 7.60 14.13
N MET A 526 -30.21 6.53 14.94
CA MET A 526 -31.41 5.87 15.45
C MET A 526 -32.01 6.57 16.69
N GLY A 527 -31.36 7.62 17.21
CA GLY A 527 -31.83 8.40 18.37
C GLY A 527 -31.52 7.76 19.73
N VAL A 528 -30.46 6.94 19.81
CA VAL A 528 -29.96 6.37 21.07
C VAL A 528 -28.84 7.25 21.60
N ASP A 529 -29.08 7.92 22.72
CA ASP A 529 -28.10 8.82 23.36
C ASP A 529 -27.02 8.06 24.14
N ASP A 530 -27.35 6.89 24.69
CA ASP A 530 -26.46 6.06 25.51
C ASP A 530 -26.52 4.57 25.11
N PRO A 531 -25.67 4.12 24.16
CA PRO A 531 -25.66 2.74 23.70
C PRO A 531 -24.89 1.81 24.66
N ILE A 532 -25.38 0.58 24.82
CA ILE A 532 -24.67 -0.46 25.59
C ILE A 532 -23.50 -1.00 24.76
N GLU A 533 -22.27 -0.74 25.19
CA GLU A 533 -21.07 -1.27 24.55
C GLU A 533 -20.80 -2.71 25.00
N VAL A 534 -20.60 -3.60 24.02
CA VAL A 534 -20.32 -5.02 24.27
C VAL A 534 -18.83 -5.26 24.17
N CYS A 535 -18.17 -5.42 25.31
CA CYS A 535 -16.73 -5.62 25.41
C CYS A 535 -16.32 -7.08 25.16
N CYS A 536 -15.05 -7.29 24.77
CA CYS A 536 -14.44 -8.61 24.77
C CYS A 536 -14.41 -9.21 26.19
N LEU A 537 -14.40 -10.53 26.30
CA LEU A 537 -14.38 -11.21 27.59
C LEU A 537 -13.07 -10.93 28.34
N HIS A 538 -13.19 -10.59 29.63
CA HIS A 538 -12.05 -10.55 30.54
C HIS A 538 -11.34 -11.91 30.59
N THR A 539 -10.03 -11.90 30.89
CA THR A 539 -9.14 -13.06 30.83
C THR A 539 -9.70 -14.30 31.53
N ASP A 540 -10.35 -14.14 32.69
CA ASP A 540 -10.91 -15.26 33.45
C ASP A 540 -12.13 -15.87 32.74
N LYS A 541 -13.06 -15.05 32.27
CA LYS A 541 -14.25 -15.51 31.51
C LYS A 541 -13.89 -16.06 30.14
N ALA A 542 -12.87 -15.49 29.51
CA ALA A 542 -12.31 -15.99 28.27
C ALA A 542 -11.70 -17.39 28.48
N TRP A 543 -10.99 -17.59 29.59
CA TRP A 543 -10.46 -18.89 29.98
C TRP A 543 -11.58 -19.90 30.25
N ASP A 544 -12.63 -19.53 30.99
CA ASP A 544 -13.78 -20.40 31.26
C ASP A 544 -14.45 -20.89 29.97
N LEU A 545 -14.69 -19.97 29.03
CA LEU A 545 -15.28 -20.30 27.72
C LEU A 545 -14.37 -21.24 26.92
N PHE A 546 -13.07 -20.94 26.86
CA PHE A 546 -12.10 -21.77 26.15
C PHE A 546 -12.02 -23.18 26.74
N LYS A 547 -12.00 -23.27 28.08
CA LYS A 547 -11.98 -24.54 28.82
C LYS A 547 -13.19 -25.40 28.45
N LYS A 548 -14.38 -24.78 28.42
CA LYS A 548 -15.62 -25.46 28.03
C LYS A 548 -15.57 -26.01 26.60
N LYS A 549 -14.95 -25.27 25.68
CA LYS A 549 -14.84 -25.67 24.25
C LYS A 549 -13.80 -26.75 24.00
N VAL A 550 -12.67 -26.71 24.70
CA VAL A 550 -11.60 -27.73 24.61
C VAL A 550 -11.99 -29.05 25.29
N GLY A 551 -12.73 -28.97 26.39
CA GLY A 551 -13.21 -30.11 27.17
C GLY A 551 -12.19 -30.68 28.16
N GLU A 552 -12.69 -31.19 29.30
CA GLU A 552 -11.85 -31.69 30.41
C GLU A 552 -10.96 -32.86 30.01
N ASN A 553 -11.46 -33.77 29.16
CA ASN A 553 -10.68 -34.94 28.69
C ASN A 553 -9.39 -34.53 27.97
N THR A 554 -9.44 -33.43 27.20
CA THR A 554 -8.27 -32.88 26.51
C THR A 554 -7.30 -32.25 27.49
N LEU A 555 -7.82 -31.47 28.44
CA LEU A 555 -7.01 -30.75 29.42
C LEU A 555 -6.30 -31.70 30.39
N ALA A 556 -6.95 -32.81 30.75
CA ALA A 556 -6.40 -33.85 31.60
C ALA A 556 -5.40 -34.78 30.89
N SER A 557 -5.24 -34.67 29.57
CA SER A 557 -4.38 -35.59 28.81
C SER A 557 -2.88 -35.44 29.09
N HIS A 558 -2.44 -34.29 29.61
CA HIS A 558 -1.07 -34.08 30.07
C HIS A 558 -1.00 -32.93 31.09
N ARG A 559 -0.10 -33.03 32.08
CA ARG A 559 0.04 -32.06 33.17
C ARG A 559 0.33 -30.61 32.72
N ASP A 560 1.04 -30.44 31.60
CA ASP A 560 1.45 -29.13 31.08
C ASP A 560 0.40 -28.50 30.13
N ILE A 561 -0.59 -29.27 29.65
CA ILE A 561 -1.59 -28.78 28.68
C ILE A 561 -2.46 -27.66 29.25
N PRO A 562 -2.94 -27.68 30.51
CA PRO A 562 -3.73 -26.59 31.07
C PRO A 562 -3.03 -25.23 31.01
N GLU A 563 -1.72 -25.17 31.28
CA GLU A 563 -0.96 -23.91 31.21
C GLU A 563 -0.79 -23.44 29.76
N LEU A 564 -0.52 -24.35 28.83
CA LEU A 564 -0.44 -24.04 27.39
C LEU A 564 -1.79 -23.61 26.82
N ALA A 565 -2.88 -24.25 27.26
CA ALA A 565 -4.23 -23.89 26.88
C ALA A 565 -4.58 -22.47 27.35
N ARG A 566 -4.15 -22.08 28.55
CA ARG A 566 -4.30 -20.69 29.04
C ARG A 566 -3.50 -19.70 28.18
N LYS A 567 -2.30 -20.07 27.72
CA LYS A 567 -1.51 -19.25 26.78
C LYS A 567 -2.22 -19.10 25.43
N VAL A 568 -2.82 -20.18 24.89
CA VAL A 568 -3.61 -20.12 23.64
C VAL A 568 -4.86 -19.25 23.81
N ALA A 569 -5.61 -19.41 24.90
CA ALA A 569 -6.76 -18.56 25.20
C ALA A 569 -6.37 -17.07 25.31
N GLY A 570 -5.22 -16.79 25.95
CA GLY A 570 -4.66 -15.44 26.03
C GLY A 570 -4.34 -14.81 24.67
N LYS A 571 -3.96 -15.62 23.66
CA LYS A 571 -3.74 -15.14 22.28
C LYS A 571 -5.02 -14.72 21.58
N CYS A 572 -6.18 -15.21 22.01
CA CYS A 572 -7.49 -14.83 21.48
C CYS A 572 -7.99 -13.49 22.04
N ARG A 573 -7.31 -12.92 23.06
CA ARG A 573 -7.60 -11.61 23.68
C ARG A 573 -9.07 -11.38 24.04
N GLY A 574 -9.75 -12.42 24.49
CA GLY A 574 -11.14 -12.31 24.95
C GLY A 574 -12.20 -12.28 23.85
N LEU A 575 -11.83 -12.41 22.57
CA LEU A 575 -12.79 -12.47 21.46
C LEU A 575 -13.53 -13.82 21.46
N PRO A 576 -14.85 -13.88 21.75
CA PRO A 576 -15.58 -15.14 21.88
C PRO A 576 -15.56 -16.00 20.62
N LEU A 577 -15.65 -15.37 19.44
CA LEU A 577 -15.56 -16.07 18.16
C LEU A 577 -14.24 -16.83 18.02
N ALA A 578 -13.12 -16.18 18.32
CA ALA A 578 -11.80 -16.81 18.25
C ALA A 578 -11.63 -17.89 19.31
N LEU A 579 -12.10 -17.66 20.54
CA LEU A 579 -12.06 -18.65 21.62
C LEU A 579 -12.84 -19.91 21.26
N ASN A 580 -14.01 -19.78 20.64
CA ASN A 580 -14.83 -20.91 20.21
C ASN A 580 -14.16 -21.69 19.09
N VAL A 581 -13.78 -21.03 17.99
CA VAL A 581 -13.20 -21.69 16.82
C VAL A 581 -11.87 -22.36 17.18
N ILE A 582 -10.97 -21.65 17.86
CA ILE A 582 -9.67 -22.20 18.26
C ILE A 582 -9.86 -23.29 19.30
N GLY A 583 -10.77 -23.11 20.26
CA GLY A 583 -11.08 -24.11 21.28
C GLY A 583 -11.59 -25.43 20.68
N GLU A 584 -12.50 -25.36 19.71
CA GLU A 584 -13.03 -26.52 18.97
C GLU A 584 -11.92 -27.24 18.19
N THR A 585 -11.05 -26.50 17.50
CA THR A 585 -9.89 -27.08 16.81
C THR A 585 -8.94 -27.78 17.79
N MET A 586 -8.73 -27.19 18.97
CA MET A 586 -7.84 -27.74 20.01
C MET A 586 -8.49 -28.89 20.81
N ALA A 587 -9.81 -29.07 20.76
CA ALA A 587 -10.53 -30.12 21.49
C ALA A 587 -10.13 -31.55 21.09
N SER A 588 -9.48 -31.73 19.94
CA SER A 588 -8.92 -33.01 19.49
C SER A 588 -7.41 -33.19 19.77
N LYS A 589 -6.73 -32.16 20.28
CA LYS A 589 -5.26 -32.09 20.38
C LYS A 589 -4.77 -32.53 21.76
N ARG A 590 -4.09 -33.68 21.82
CA ARG A 590 -3.70 -34.35 23.09
C ARG A 590 -2.21 -34.25 23.39
N SER A 591 -1.38 -33.79 22.45
CA SER A 591 0.08 -33.74 22.65
C SER A 591 0.59 -32.34 22.97
N VAL A 592 1.53 -32.23 23.90
CA VAL A 592 2.18 -30.97 24.29
C VAL A 592 2.80 -30.22 23.10
N GLN A 593 3.33 -30.95 22.12
CA GLN A 593 3.95 -30.38 20.92
C GLN A 593 2.93 -29.66 20.03
N GLU A 594 1.72 -30.20 19.87
CA GLU A 594 0.64 -29.55 19.12
C GLU A 594 0.22 -28.23 19.76
N TRP A 595 0.17 -28.17 21.10
CA TRP A 595 -0.13 -26.94 21.84
C TRP A 595 0.97 -25.88 21.69
N HIS A 596 2.24 -26.27 21.75
CA HIS A 596 3.35 -25.35 21.45
C HIS A 596 3.31 -24.84 20.01
N ARG A 597 3.02 -25.73 19.06
CA ARG A 597 2.85 -25.35 17.65
C ARG A 597 1.69 -24.39 17.46
N ALA A 598 0.56 -24.62 18.14
CA ALA A 598 -0.58 -23.70 18.13
C ALA A 598 -0.19 -22.30 18.61
N ILE A 599 0.54 -22.19 19.72
CA ILE A 599 1.04 -20.91 20.24
C ILE A 599 1.98 -20.24 19.23
N GLN A 600 2.88 -21.00 18.60
CA GLN A 600 3.79 -20.48 17.58
C GLN A 600 3.03 -19.91 16.39
N VAL A 601 2.10 -20.69 15.80
CA VAL A 601 1.29 -20.26 14.65
C VAL A 601 0.45 -19.03 14.98
N LEU A 602 -0.23 -19.02 16.13
CA LEU A 602 -1.02 -17.87 16.58
C LEU A 602 -0.18 -16.63 16.90
N THR A 603 1.13 -16.80 17.13
CA THR A 603 2.06 -15.69 17.37
C THR A 603 2.71 -15.19 16.09
N SER A 604 2.92 -16.06 15.10
CA SER A 604 3.57 -15.70 13.83
C SER A 604 2.57 -15.20 12.78
N TYR A 605 1.56 -16.00 12.45
CA TYR A 605 0.57 -15.68 11.43
C TYR A 605 -0.72 -16.46 11.73
N ALA A 606 -1.63 -15.84 12.50
CA ALA A 606 -2.78 -16.55 13.05
C ALA A 606 -3.77 -17.04 11.97
N ALA A 607 -3.74 -16.45 10.77
CA ALA A 607 -4.55 -16.91 9.64
C ALA A 607 -4.18 -18.33 9.16
N GLU A 608 -2.96 -18.82 9.41
CA GLU A 608 -2.57 -20.21 9.13
C GLU A 608 -3.19 -21.22 10.11
N PHE A 609 -3.76 -20.74 11.21
CA PHE A 609 -4.39 -21.61 12.18
C PHE A 609 -5.72 -22.14 11.63
N SER A 610 -5.92 -23.47 11.69
CA SER A 610 -7.12 -24.14 11.17
C SER A 610 -8.39 -23.60 11.84
N GLY A 611 -9.35 -23.15 11.03
CA GLY A 611 -10.59 -22.50 11.47
C GLY A 611 -10.56 -20.98 11.35
N VAL A 612 -9.37 -20.34 11.39
CA VAL A 612 -9.31 -18.86 11.39
C VAL A 612 -9.63 -18.29 10.02
N GLU A 613 -8.98 -18.79 8.96
CA GLU A 613 -9.19 -18.32 7.58
C GLU A 613 -10.60 -18.61 7.05
N ASP A 614 -11.17 -19.75 7.42
CA ASP A 614 -12.47 -20.23 6.91
C ASP A 614 -13.66 -19.76 7.76
N LYS A 615 -13.50 -19.64 9.09
CA LYS A 615 -14.62 -19.31 10.00
C LYS A 615 -14.54 -17.94 10.66
N ILE A 616 -13.38 -17.24 10.68
CA ILE A 616 -13.25 -15.94 11.37
C ILE A 616 -13.03 -14.80 10.40
N LEU A 617 -12.03 -14.90 9.52
CA LEU A 617 -11.64 -13.80 8.63
C LEU A 617 -12.77 -13.36 7.66
N PRO A 618 -13.63 -14.25 7.12
CA PRO A 618 -14.72 -13.83 6.24
C PRO A 618 -15.77 -12.95 6.93
N ILE A 619 -16.05 -13.20 8.21
CA ILE A 619 -17.01 -12.41 9.01
C ILE A 619 -16.47 -11.00 9.23
N LEU A 620 -15.18 -10.91 9.58
CA LEU A 620 -14.51 -9.63 9.78
C LEU A 620 -14.37 -8.88 8.45
N LYS A 621 -14.10 -9.60 7.34
CA LYS A 621 -13.94 -9.03 5.99
C LYS A 621 -15.18 -8.23 5.60
N TYR A 622 -16.36 -8.71 5.96
CA TYR A 622 -17.62 -8.01 5.69
C TYR A 622 -17.64 -6.59 6.29
N SER A 623 -17.22 -6.45 7.55
CA SER A 623 -17.06 -5.14 8.20
C SER A 623 -15.89 -4.32 7.64
N TYR A 624 -14.86 -4.98 7.09
CA TYR A 624 -13.74 -4.29 6.48
C TYR A 624 -14.09 -3.71 5.11
N ASP A 625 -14.85 -4.45 4.30
CA ASP A 625 -15.24 -4.05 2.96
C ASP A 625 -16.10 -2.79 2.97
N SER A 626 -16.98 -2.65 3.99
CA SER A 626 -17.84 -1.49 4.21
C SER A 626 -17.10 -0.22 4.64
N LEU A 627 -15.80 -0.29 4.94
CA LEU A 627 -15.02 0.89 5.28
C LEU A 627 -14.76 1.76 4.05
N ASP A 628 -14.97 3.06 4.21
CA ASP A 628 -14.78 4.03 3.14
C ASP A 628 -13.31 4.29 2.84
N GLY A 629 -12.92 3.99 1.60
CA GLY A 629 -11.63 4.36 1.03
C GLY A 629 -10.43 3.54 1.50
N GLU A 630 -9.37 3.55 0.68
CA GLU A 630 -8.12 2.84 0.97
C GLU A 630 -7.39 3.43 2.19
N MET A 631 -7.58 4.73 2.47
CA MET A 631 -6.94 5.42 3.60
C MET A 631 -7.38 4.81 4.94
N THR A 632 -8.69 4.67 5.18
CA THR A 632 -9.24 4.02 6.38
C THR A 632 -8.79 2.57 6.49
N LYS A 633 -8.82 1.85 5.36
CA LYS A 633 -8.36 0.46 5.25
C LYS A 633 -6.87 0.28 5.55
N SER A 634 -6.03 1.27 5.22
CA SER A 634 -4.58 1.25 5.50
C SER A 634 -4.24 1.42 6.98
N CYS A 635 -5.11 2.08 7.76
CA CYS A 635 -4.91 2.25 9.20
C CYS A 635 -4.84 0.89 9.94
N PHE A 636 -5.49 -0.15 9.39
CA PHE A 636 -5.44 -1.50 9.94
C PHE A 636 -4.05 -2.15 9.86
N LEU A 637 -3.14 -1.60 9.06
CA LEU A 637 -1.76 -2.08 8.93
C LEU A 637 -0.78 -1.36 9.87
N LYS A 638 -1.22 -0.34 10.62
CA LYS A 638 -0.39 0.41 11.58
C LYS A 638 -0.32 -0.33 12.93
N MET A 639 0.87 -0.59 13.45
CA MET A 639 1.07 -0.94 14.87
C MET A 639 1.13 0.33 15.71
N ILE A 640 0.14 0.56 16.57
CA ILE A 640 0.25 1.64 17.53
C ILE A 640 0.69 1.02 18.86
N THR A 641 1.88 1.38 19.32
CA THR A 641 2.43 0.95 20.60
C THR A 641 2.28 2.03 21.69
N ARG A 642 2.03 1.53 22.91
CA ARG A 642 2.07 2.09 24.27
C ARG A 642 1.31 3.38 24.64
N THR A 643 0.96 4.29 23.73
CA THR A 643 0.17 5.48 24.12
C THR A 643 -1.14 5.71 23.36
N PHE A 644 -1.45 4.94 22.31
CA PHE A 644 -2.74 5.02 21.60
C PHE A 644 -3.16 3.66 20.98
N VAL A 645 -4.45 3.56 20.61
CA VAL A 645 -5.27 2.39 20.19
C VAL A 645 -4.53 1.19 19.58
N LYS A 646 -4.53 0.05 20.27
CA LYS A 646 -4.01 -1.23 19.75
C LYS A 646 -5.12 -1.99 19.01
N MET A 647 -4.95 -2.22 17.72
CA MET A 647 -5.87 -3.06 16.95
C MET A 647 -5.81 -4.52 17.42
N HIS A 648 -6.97 -5.17 17.50
CA HIS A 648 -7.05 -6.59 17.82
C HIS A 648 -6.27 -7.42 16.79
N ASP A 649 -5.50 -8.42 17.23
CA ASP A 649 -4.55 -9.13 16.36
C ASP A 649 -5.27 -9.78 15.17
N VAL A 650 -6.38 -10.49 15.41
CA VAL A 650 -7.20 -11.13 14.35
C VAL A 650 -7.72 -10.13 13.31
N VAL A 651 -8.05 -8.90 13.71
CA VAL A 651 -8.53 -7.85 12.79
C VAL A 651 -7.40 -7.35 11.90
N ARG A 652 -6.20 -7.23 12.47
CA ARG A 652 -4.99 -6.92 11.71
C ARG A 652 -4.62 -8.04 10.75
N GLU A 653 -4.75 -9.31 11.15
CA GLU A 653 -4.52 -10.47 10.28
C GLU A 653 -5.45 -10.47 9.08
N MET A 654 -6.74 -10.19 9.27
CA MET A 654 -7.69 -10.00 8.18
C MET A 654 -7.24 -8.91 7.21
N ALA A 655 -6.77 -7.75 7.73
CA ALA A 655 -6.32 -6.65 6.89
C ALA A 655 -5.06 -6.99 6.06
N MET A 656 -4.27 -7.98 6.48
CA MET A 656 -3.16 -8.55 5.70
C MET A 656 -3.64 -9.63 4.72
N TRP A 657 -4.59 -10.47 5.15
CA TRP A 657 -5.14 -11.59 4.37
C TRP A 657 -5.84 -11.13 3.08
N ILE A 658 -6.63 -10.05 3.15
CA ILE A 658 -7.40 -9.52 2.01
C ILE A 658 -6.50 -9.11 0.82
N PRO A 659 -5.51 -8.21 0.97
CA PRO A 659 -4.61 -7.84 -0.12
C PRO A 659 -3.70 -9.00 -0.59
N SER A 660 -3.55 -10.05 0.21
CA SER A 660 -2.83 -11.28 -0.12
C SER A 660 -3.64 -12.31 -0.91
N ASP A 661 -4.69 -11.88 -1.62
CA ASP A 661 -5.64 -12.74 -2.35
C ASP A 661 -6.25 -13.82 -1.47
N LEU A 662 -6.72 -13.42 -0.28
CA LEU A 662 -7.26 -14.35 0.70
C LEU A 662 -6.19 -15.42 1.04
N GLY A 663 -5.00 -14.95 1.42
CA GLY A 663 -3.89 -15.81 1.86
C GLY A 663 -3.11 -16.54 0.74
N LYS A 664 -3.63 -16.57 -0.49
CA LYS A 664 -3.02 -17.28 -1.64
C LYS A 664 -1.66 -16.71 -2.06
N ASN A 665 -1.45 -15.40 -1.90
CA ASN A 665 -0.21 -14.73 -2.24
C ASN A 665 0.22 -13.76 -1.14
N LYS A 666 0.91 -14.31 -0.14
CA LYS A 666 1.41 -13.57 1.04
C LYS A 666 2.35 -12.43 0.68
N GLU A 667 3.11 -12.53 -0.42
CA GLU A 667 4.04 -11.47 -0.85
C GLU A 667 3.31 -10.21 -1.34
N ARG A 668 1.99 -10.24 -1.59
CA ARG A 668 1.24 -9.02 -1.97
C ARG A 668 1.06 -8.03 -0.83
N CYS A 669 1.11 -8.49 0.42
CA CYS A 669 1.01 -7.64 1.61
C CYS A 669 2.17 -7.93 2.55
N ILE A 670 3.14 -7.01 2.59
CA ILE A 670 4.35 -7.17 3.37
C ILE A 670 4.22 -6.33 4.63
N VAL A 671 4.18 -6.98 5.79
CA VAL A 671 4.10 -6.30 7.08
C VAL A 671 5.21 -6.84 7.97
N GLN A 672 6.20 -5.99 8.26
CA GLN A 672 7.33 -6.30 9.15
C GLN A 672 7.56 -5.16 10.12
N ALA A 673 6.52 -4.77 10.86
CA ALA A 673 6.61 -3.69 11.83
C ALA A 673 7.36 -4.15 13.11
N GLY A 674 8.26 -3.33 13.65
CA GLY A 674 8.96 -3.65 14.90
C GLY A 674 10.02 -4.76 14.78
N ALA A 675 10.38 -5.16 13.56
CA ALA A 675 11.25 -6.30 13.29
C ALA A 675 12.75 -6.00 13.41
N ARG A 676 13.12 -4.73 13.66
CA ARG A 676 14.51 -4.23 13.72
C ARG A 676 15.29 -4.48 12.43
N ILE A 677 14.61 -4.46 11.29
CA ILE A 677 15.27 -4.56 9.97
C ILE A 677 15.95 -3.24 9.61
N ARG A 678 17.06 -3.32 8.88
CA ARG A 678 17.86 -2.15 8.46
C ARG A 678 17.82 -1.87 6.96
N GLU A 679 17.32 -2.82 6.18
CA GLU A 679 17.19 -2.77 4.73
C GLU A 679 15.80 -3.25 4.30
N LEU A 680 15.42 -2.95 3.06
CA LEU A 680 14.17 -3.45 2.49
C LEU A 680 14.19 -5.00 2.42
N PRO A 681 13.05 -5.67 2.69
CA PRO A 681 12.98 -7.12 2.60
C PRO A 681 13.19 -7.62 1.18
N LYS A 682 13.71 -8.84 1.06
CA LYS A 682 13.85 -9.52 -0.24
C LYS A 682 12.50 -10.10 -0.66
N VAL A 683 11.96 -9.60 -1.76
CA VAL A 683 10.69 -10.04 -2.35
C VAL A 683 10.95 -10.68 -3.71
N LYS A 684 10.27 -11.80 -4.02
CA LYS A 684 10.51 -12.51 -5.28
C LYS A 684 9.87 -11.80 -6.46
N ASN A 685 8.65 -11.27 -6.27
CA ASN A 685 7.92 -10.56 -7.30
C ASN A 685 7.34 -9.23 -6.80
N TRP A 686 8.13 -8.15 -6.90
CA TRP A 686 7.69 -6.80 -6.54
C TRP A 686 6.45 -6.32 -7.33
N LYS A 687 6.19 -6.88 -8.52
CA LYS A 687 5.09 -6.45 -9.39
C LYS A 687 3.70 -6.74 -8.85
N ASP A 688 3.59 -7.76 -8.00
CA ASP A 688 2.32 -8.15 -7.39
C ASP A 688 2.09 -7.48 -6.03
N VAL A 689 3.09 -6.78 -5.50
CA VAL A 689 3.01 -6.15 -4.18
C VAL A 689 2.02 -5.01 -4.19
N ARG A 690 1.05 -5.06 -3.28
CA ARG A 690 -0.04 -4.09 -3.13
C ARG A 690 0.12 -3.22 -1.89
N ARG A 691 0.59 -3.78 -0.78
CA ARG A 691 0.74 -3.03 0.47
C ARG A 691 2.04 -3.40 1.19
N ILE A 692 2.73 -2.39 1.70
CA ILE A 692 3.97 -2.53 2.46
C ILE A 692 3.87 -1.71 3.75
N SER A 693 4.19 -2.36 4.87
CA SER A 693 4.37 -1.72 6.17
C SER A 693 5.67 -2.18 6.81
N LEU A 694 6.66 -1.29 6.83
CA LEU A 694 7.98 -1.48 7.45
C LEU A 694 8.22 -0.45 8.55
N MET A 695 7.15 0.00 9.20
CA MET A 695 7.19 0.95 10.31
C MET A 695 7.93 0.41 11.55
N GLU A 696 8.39 1.30 12.43
CA GLU A 696 9.06 0.93 13.69
C GLU A 696 10.26 0.00 13.47
N ASN A 697 11.13 0.34 12.51
CA ASN A 697 12.34 -0.42 12.20
C ASN A 697 13.59 0.48 12.24
N ASP A 698 14.73 -0.08 11.88
CA ASP A 698 16.03 0.58 11.96
C ASP A 698 16.54 1.02 10.57
N ILE A 699 15.65 1.24 9.59
CA ILE A 699 16.03 1.59 8.22
C ILE A 699 16.52 3.04 8.17
N GLN A 700 17.71 3.26 7.59
CA GLN A 700 18.33 4.60 7.49
C GLN A 700 18.40 5.14 6.08
N ILE A 701 18.64 4.28 5.08
CA ILE A 701 18.83 4.67 3.68
C ILE A 701 18.03 3.70 2.82
N ILE A 702 17.29 4.23 1.84
CA ILE A 702 16.61 3.44 0.82
C ILE A 702 17.23 3.79 -0.53
N SER A 703 18.07 2.88 -1.06
CA SER A 703 18.88 3.11 -2.25
C SER A 703 18.39 2.40 -3.52
N VAL A 704 17.46 1.46 -3.40
CA VAL A 704 16.95 0.66 -4.51
C VAL A 704 15.47 0.93 -4.70
N SER A 705 15.07 1.28 -5.92
CA SER A 705 13.68 1.42 -6.34
C SER A 705 13.11 0.04 -6.70
N PRO A 706 12.20 -0.56 -5.90
CA PRO A 706 11.55 -1.80 -6.28
C PRO A 706 10.50 -1.55 -7.37
N ASP A 707 10.47 -2.42 -8.39
CA ASP A 707 9.46 -2.37 -9.45
C ASP A 707 8.10 -2.87 -8.94
N CYS A 708 7.31 -1.97 -8.33
CA CYS A 708 6.05 -2.29 -7.65
C CYS A 708 4.85 -1.46 -8.16
N PRO A 709 4.46 -1.61 -9.44
CA PRO A 709 3.41 -0.82 -10.09
C PRO A 709 1.99 -0.97 -9.49
N GLN A 710 1.75 -2.00 -8.67
CA GLN A 710 0.46 -2.24 -8.00
C GLN A 710 0.40 -1.74 -6.56
N LEU A 711 1.48 -1.13 -6.05
CA LEU A 711 1.56 -0.68 -4.68
C LEU A 711 0.57 0.47 -4.42
N THR A 712 -0.35 0.29 -3.47
CA THR A 712 -1.34 1.29 -3.03
C THR A 712 -1.00 1.91 -1.68
N THR A 713 -0.26 1.19 -0.82
CA THR A 713 0.08 1.63 0.54
C THR A 713 1.54 1.38 0.86
N LEU A 714 2.25 2.42 1.32
CA LEU A 714 3.62 2.33 1.82
C LEU A 714 3.74 3.05 3.17
N LEU A 715 4.01 2.29 4.23
CA LEU A 715 4.16 2.77 5.60
C LEU A 715 5.59 2.56 6.07
N LEU A 716 6.31 3.66 6.32
CA LEU A 716 7.73 3.70 6.71
C LEU A 716 7.96 4.55 7.97
N GLN A 717 6.91 4.90 8.70
CA GLN A 717 7.00 5.76 9.87
C GLN A 717 7.82 5.15 11.01
N ARG A 718 8.39 6.00 11.88
CA ARG A 718 9.22 5.58 13.03
C ARG A 718 10.40 4.71 12.60
N ASN A 719 11.09 5.13 11.54
CA ASN A 719 12.39 4.59 11.17
C ASN A 719 13.47 5.65 11.47
N TYR A 720 14.68 5.43 10.98
CA TYR A 720 15.77 6.41 11.05
C TYR A 720 16.11 6.94 9.66
N LEU A 721 15.13 7.00 8.73
CA LEU A 721 15.37 7.37 7.34
C LEU A 721 15.97 8.78 7.27
N VAL A 722 17.20 8.87 6.80
CA VAL A 722 17.90 10.13 6.55
C VAL A 722 17.74 10.52 5.09
N GLU A 723 17.80 9.53 4.19
CA GLU A 723 17.74 9.74 2.75
C GLU A 723 16.93 8.63 2.07
N ILE A 724 16.14 9.03 1.09
CA ILE A 724 15.51 8.16 0.09
C ILE A 724 16.13 8.54 -1.24
N SER A 725 16.69 7.58 -1.97
CA SER A 725 17.35 7.86 -3.24
C SER A 725 16.38 8.34 -4.33
N ASP A 726 16.90 9.19 -5.21
CA ASP A 726 16.18 9.69 -6.36
C ASP A 726 15.63 8.52 -7.20
N GLY A 727 14.40 8.67 -7.66
CA GLY A 727 13.71 7.64 -8.44
C GLY A 727 13.11 6.46 -7.65
N PHE A 728 13.22 6.42 -6.31
CA PHE A 728 12.56 5.39 -5.50
C PHE A 728 11.05 5.28 -5.76
N PHE A 729 10.39 6.42 -6.02
CA PHE A 729 8.95 6.48 -6.28
C PHE A 729 8.56 6.29 -7.75
N GLN A 730 9.52 6.08 -8.68
CA GLN A 730 9.24 6.00 -10.13
C GLN A 730 8.31 4.84 -10.50
N SER A 731 8.42 3.69 -9.84
CA SER A 731 7.63 2.49 -10.16
C SER A 731 6.36 2.36 -9.30
N MET A 732 5.84 3.45 -8.71
CA MET A 732 4.70 3.41 -7.79
C MET A 732 3.52 4.32 -8.19
N PRO A 733 3.05 4.30 -9.45
CA PRO A 733 2.02 5.24 -9.93
C PRO A 733 0.65 5.09 -9.27
N LYS A 734 0.37 3.92 -8.69
CA LYS A 734 -0.90 3.59 -8.00
C LYS A 734 -0.87 3.86 -6.49
N LEU A 735 0.22 4.40 -5.96
CA LEU A 735 0.35 4.66 -4.53
C LEU A 735 -0.71 5.67 -4.08
N LEU A 736 -1.53 5.29 -3.11
CA LEU A 736 -2.60 6.11 -2.54
C LEU A 736 -2.20 6.68 -1.17
N VAL A 737 -1.47 5.90 -0.37
CA VAL A 737 -1.08 6.22 1.00
C VAL A 737 0.43 6.10 1.18
N LEU A 738 1.07 7.21 1.58
CA LEU A 738 2.48 7.27 1.94
C LEU A 738 2.65 7.88 3.34
N ASP A 739 3.23 7.11 4.27
CA ASP A 739 3.56 7.58 5.62
C ASP A 739 5.06 7.49 5.86
N LEU A 740 5.72 8.65 5.90
CA LEU A 740 7.15 8.82 6.19
C LEU A 740 7.37 9.53 7.53
N SER A 741 6.34 9.65 8.37
CA SER A 741 6.43 10.42 9.62
C SER A 741 7.43 9.86 10.62
N LEU A 742 7.90 10.68 11.57
CA LEU A 742 8.85 10.26 12.61
C LEU A 742 10.14 9.66 12.01
N ASN A 743 10.72 10.34 11.02
CA ASN A 743 11.99 9.99 10.37
C ASN A 743 12.96 11.18 10.39
N ARG A 744 14.19 10.98 9.90
CA ARG A 744 15.28 11.97 9.89
C ARG A 744 15.50 12.69 8.55
N LEU A 745 14.47 12.71 7.70
CA LEU A 745 14.52 13.25 6.33
C LEU A 745 14.71 14.77 6.34
N SER A 746 15.66 15.30 5.55
CA SER A 746 16.00 16.75 5.50
C SER A 746 15.61 17.49 4.20
N GLY A 747 15.24 16.79 3.13
CA GLY A 747 14.60 17.38 1.93
C GLY A 747 15.55 18.02 0.90
N PHE A 748 15.81 17.29 -0.20
CA PHE A 748 16.22 17.76 -1.55
C PHE A 748 16.20 16.62 -2.59
N ARG A 749 16.13 15.34 -2.17
CA ARG A 749 16.26 14.12 -3.01
C ARG A 749 14.99 13.27 -3.19
N MET A 750 13.80 13.84 -3.04
CA MET A 750 12.55 13.07 -3.15
C MET A 750 11.73 13.53 -4.35
N ASP A 751 11.85 12.80 -5.46
CA ASP A 751 11.04 12.99 -6.67
C ASP A 751 9.64 12.41 -6.48
N MET A 752 8.64 13.27 -6.23
CA MET A 752 7.26 12.82 -5.97
C MET A 752 6.35 12.83 -7.21
N TYR A 753 6.76 13.43 -8.32
CA TYR A 753 5.89 13.66 -9.50
C TYR A 753 5.28 12.39 -10.13
N ASN A 754 5.85 11.20 -9.86
CA ASN A 754 5.30 9.92 -10.35
C ASN A 754 4.15 9.38 -9.50
N LEU A 755 3.94 9.90 -8.29
CA LEU A 755 2.91 9.45 -7.35
C LEU A 755 1.53 10.04 -7.71
N VAL A 756 1.15 9.97 -8.99
CA VAL A 756 -0.02 10.68 -9.56
C VAL A 756 -1.35 10.30 -8.90
N SER A 757 -1.44 9.13 -8.27
CA SER A 757 -2.64 8.67 -7.56
C SER A 757 -2.65 9.00 -6.06
N LEU A 758 -1.60 9.62 -5.53
CA LEU A 758 -1.42 9.81 -4.09
C LEU A 758 -2.53 10.66 -3.51
N ARG A 759 -3.17 10.15 -2.44
CA ARG A 759 -4.27 10.82 -1.73
C ARG A 759 -3.89 11.25 -0.33
N TYR A 760 -2.98 10.52 0.31
CA TYR A 760 -2.51 10.77 1.67
C TYR A 760 -0.98 10.78 1.73
N LEU A 761 -0.43 11.88 2.24
CA LEU A 761 0.99 12.02 2.53
C LEU A 761 1.18 12.50 3.97
N ASN A 762 1.95 11.74 4.74
CA ASN A 762 2.36 12.12 6.09
C ASN A 762 3.88 12.27 6.18
N LEU A 763 4.31 13.51 6.38
CA LEU A 763 5.69 13.93 6.60
C LEU A 763 5.88 14.50 8.01
N SER A 764 4.91 14.34 8.91
CA SER A 764 4.97 14.89 10.26
C SER A 764 6.19 14.40 11.04
N ARG A 765 6.73 15.24 11.93
CA ARG A 765 7.91 14.95 12.75
C ARG A 765 9.11 14.46 11.91
N THR A 766 9.33 15.07 10.75
CA THR A 766 10.56 14.94 9.95
C THR A 766 11.39 16.22 10.03
N TYR A 767 12.59 16.22 9.45
CA TYR A 767 13.54 17.34 9.47
C TYR A 767 13.56 18.13 8.16
N ILE A 768 12.50 18.00 7.34
CA ILE A 768 12.44 18.64 6.04
C ILE A 768 12.52 20.15 6.19
N VAL A 769 13.39 20.77 5.39
CA VAL A 769 13.53 22.23 5.32
C VAL A 769 12.59 22.81 4.27
N ASN A 770 12.42 22.09 3.16
CA ASN A 770 11.51 22.43 2.07
C ASN A 770 10.61 21.24 1.74
N LEU A 771 9.47 21.53 1.12
CA LEU A 771 8.62 20.49 0.56
C LEU A 771 9.36 19.72 -0.56
N PRO A 772 9.12 18.41 -0.69
CA PRO A 772 9.80 17.57 -1.68
C PRO A 772 9.50 18.01 -3.11
N PHE A 773 10.49 17.85 -4.00
CA PHE A 773 10.35 18.21 -5.40
C PHE A 773 9.26 17.35 -6.07
N GLY A 774 8.41 17.97 -6.90
CA GLY A 774 7.32 17.27 -7.55
C GLY A 774 6.04 17.15 -6.72
N LEU A 775 5.98 17.68 -5.50
CA LEU A 775 4.79 17.59 -4.64
C LEU A 775 3.58 18.31 -5.25
N TYR A 776 3.77 19.51 -5.82
CA TYR A 776 2.69 20.34 -6.36
C TYR A 776 2.00 19.75 -7.61
N GLN A 777 2.61 18.72 -8.20
CA GLN A 777 2.08 17.94 -9.32
C GLN A 777 1.08 16.87 -8.84
N LEU A 778 0.98 16.62 -7.54
CA LEU A 778 0.09 15.62 -6.96
C LEU A 778 -1.36 16.12 -6.89
N LYS A 779 -2.01 16.26 -8.04
CA LYS A 779 -3.36 16.83 -8.15
C LYS A 779 -4.46 15.99 -7.49
N MET A 780 -4.19 14.73 -7.10
CA MET A 780 -5.11 13.88 -6.36
C MET A 780 -4.89 13.90 -4.84
N LEU A 781 -3.89 14.65 -4.34
CA LEU A 781 -3.56 14.69 -2.93
C LEU A 781 -4.69 15.38 -2.17
N THR A 782 -5.29 14.65 -1.22
CA THR A 782 -6.41 15.13 -0.39
C THR A 782 -5.99 15.43 1.04
N HIS A 783 -4.97 14.74 1.54
CA HIS A 783 -4.50 14.85 2.93
C HIS A 783 -2.99 15.03 2.95
N LEU A 784 -2.54 16.13 3.55
CA LEU A 784 -1.13 16.42 3.79
C LEU A 784 -0.90 16.70 5.27
N ASN A 785 -0.11 15.87 5.92
CA ASN A 785 0.30 16.08 7.31
C ASN A 785 1.77 16.48 7.39
N LEU A 786 2.00 17.69 7.90
CA LEU A 786 3.30 18.33 8.11
C LEU A 786 3.46 18.77 9.59
N GLU A 787 2.67 18.23 10.51
CA GLU A 787 2.77 18.60 11.92
C GLU A 787 4.16 18.34 12.48
N LYS A 788 4.62 19.21 13.39
CA LYS A 788 5.92 19.08 14.06
C LYS A 788 7.11 19.00 13.08
N THR A 789 6.99 19.55 11.86
CA THR A 789 8.11 19.77 10.93
C THR A 789 8.82 21.08 11.29
N ARG A 790 9.65 21.02 12.33
CA ARG A 790 10.23 22.21 12.99
C ARG A 790 11.27 22.98 12.15
N TYR A 791 11.65 22.44 10.99
CA TYR A 791 12.63 23.04 10.09
C TYR A 791 12.02 23.55 8.78
N LEU A 792 10.74 23.25 8.52
CA LEU A 792 10.07 23.60 7.28
C LEU A 792 9.92 25.13 7.17
N GLU A 793 10.46 25.72 6.11
CA GLU A 793 10.56 27.18 6.00
C GLU A 793 9.42 27.82 5.22
N SER A 794 8.90 27.14 4.19
CA SER A 794 7.88 27.69 3.29
C SER A 794 6.89 26.64 2.80
N LEU A 795 5.68 27.10 2.48
CA LEU A 795 4.62 26.36 1.79
C LEU A 795 4.19 27.07 0.50
N GLU A 796 5.02 27.95 -0.05
CA GLU A 796 4.75 28.62 -1.32
C GLU A 796 4.37 27.60 -2.41
N GLY A 797 3.31 27.87 -3.17
CA GLY A 797 2.77 26.98 -4.19
C GLY A 797 1.84 25.89 -3.66
N ILE A 798 1.49 25.84 -2.36
CA ILE A 798 0.56 24.84 -1.81
C ILE A 798 -0.83 24.90 -2.47
N SER A 799 -1.25 26.07 -2.98
CA SER A 799 -2.50 26.24 -3.75
C SER A 799 -2.58 25.38 -5.02
N GLU A 800 -1.44 24.92 -5.55
CA GLU A 800 -1.40 23.99 -6.69
C GLU A 800 -2.03 22.63 -6.38
N LEU A 801 -2.16 22.25 -5.10
CA LEU A 801 -2.80 21.02 -4.67
C LEU A 801 -4.33 21.16 -4.65
N SER A 802 -4.93 21.30 -5.84
CA SER A 802 -6.35 21.65 -6.00
C SER A 802 -7.35 20.69 -5.34
N SER A 803 -6.97 19.42 -5.09
CA SER A 803 -7.82 18.43 -4.41
C SER A 803 -7.62 18.38 -2.89
N LEU A 804 -6.76 19.23 -2.31
CA LEU A 804 -6.42 19.19 -0.90
C LEU A 804 -7.63 19.54 -0.03
N ARG A 805 -7.97 18.64 0.89
CA ARG A 805 -9.08 18.77 1.86
C ARG A 805 -8.59 18.94 3.29
N THR A 806 -7.46 18.31 3.61
CA THR A 806 -6.87 18.33 4.94
C THR A 806 -5.41 18.75 4.87
N LEU A 807 -5.09 19.82 5.60
CA LEU A 807 -3.72 20.29 5.79
C LEU A 807 -3.43 20.38 7.28
N LYS A 808 -2.37 19.70 7.73
CA LYS A 808 -1.98 19.73 9.15
C LYS A 808 -0.60 20.34 9.35
N LEU A 809 -0.52 21.41 10.13
CA LEU A 809 0.66 22.26 10.34
C LEU A 809 0.96 22.57 11.81
N LEU A 810 0.21 21.99 12.75
CA LEU A 810 0.43 22.18 14.19
C LEU A 810 1.91 21.91 14.57
N ASP A 811 2.51 22.78 15.38
CA ASP A 811 3.92 22.76 15.79
C ASP A 811 4.96 22.73 14.63
N SER A 812 4.57 23.07 13.41
CA SER A 812 5.54 23.30 12.32
C SER A 812 6.20 24.69 12.46
N LYS A 813 7.31 24.92 11.76
CA LYS A 813 7.95 26.25 11.72
C LYS A 813 7.14 27.25 10.88
N VAL A 814 6.32 26.76 9.95
CA VAL A 814 5.48 27.60 9.09
C VAL A 814 4.30 28.13 9.91
N ARG A 815 4.23 29.46 10.03
CA ARG A 815 3.13 30.16 10.69
C ARG A 815 2.20 30.81 9.64
N PRO A 816 0.92 31.03 9.96
CA PRO A 816 0.05 31.79 9.09
C PRO A 816 0.56 33.22 8.95
N ASP A 817 0.88 33.61 7.73
CA ASP A 817 1.14 34.98 7.31
C ASP A 817 0.23 35.33 6.13
N MET A 818 0.31 36.56 5.62
CA MET A 818 -0.51 37.00 4.49
C MET A 818 -0.25 36.16 3.22
N SER A 819 0.94 35.54 3.08
CA SER A 819 1.28 34.72 1.93
C SER A 819 0.57 33.38 2.00
N LEU A 820 0.72 32.67 3.14
CA LEU A 820 0.06 31.39 3.36
C LEU A 820 -1.46 31.53 3.34
N MET A 821 -2.03 32.58 3.93
CA MET A 821 -3.49 32.76 3.92
C MET A 821 -4.03 32.94 2.49
N LYS A 822 -3.31 33.64 1.62
CA LYS A 822 -3.69 33.73 0.19
C LYS A 822 -3.64 32.38 -0.50
N GLU A 823 -2.59 31.60 -0.26
CA GLU A 823 -2.48 30.23 -0.79
C GLU A 823 -3.64 29.33 -0.32
N LEU A 824 -3.99 29.39 0.97
CA LEU A 824 -5.11 28.63 1.53
C LEU A 824 -6.45 29.08 0.95
N GLN A 825 -6.66 30.37 0.71
CA GLN A 825 -7.90 30.90 0.12
C GLN A 825 -8.16 30.40 -1.30
N LEU A 826 -7.09 30.07 -2.04
CA LEU A 826 -7.16 29.48 -3.38
C LEU A 826 -7.56 27.99 -3.35
N LEU A 827 -7.40 27.30 -2.22
CA LEU A 827 -7.80 25.90 -2.05
C LEU A 827 -9.32 25.79 -1.81
N GLN A 828 -10.08 25.58 -2.87
CA GLN A 828 -11.55 25.59 -2.83
C GLN A 828 -12.19 24.43 -2.04
N HIS A 829 -11.47 23.31 -1.89
CA HIS A 829 -11.98 22.10 -1.25
C HIS A 829 -11.41 21.85 0.16
N ILE A 830 -10.69 22.83 0.73
CA ILE A 830 -10.13 22.68 2.07
C ILE A 830 -11.24 22.63 3.12
N GLU A 831 -11.21 21.60 3.97
CA GLU A 831 -12.22 21.30 4.99
C GLU A 831 -11.63 21.29 6.39
N TYR A 832 -10.35 20.93 6.50
CA TYR A 832 -9.64 20.81 7.77
C TYR A 832 -8.25 21.43 7.69
N VAL A 833 -7.97 22.32 8.63
CA VAL A 833 -6.67 22.95 8.82
C VAL A 833 -6.29 22.89 10.31
N SER A 834 -5.10 22.37 10.62
CA SER A 834 -4.44 22.57 11.92
C SER A 834 -3.25 23.51 11.75
N VAL A 835 -3.14 24.55 12.57
CA VAL A 835 -2.05 25.55 12.46
C VAL A 835 -1.50 25.95 13.81
N GLY A 836 -0.21 26.25 13.85
CA GLY A 836 0.39 27.01 14.94
C GLY A 836 0.24 28.50 14.66
N ILE A 837 -0.38 29.27 15.57
CA ILE A 837 -0.48 30.72 15.47
C ILE A 837 0.48 31.39 16.44
N SER A 838 0.90 32.61 16.10
CA SER A 838 1.57 33.49 17.06
C SER A 838 0.76 34.73 17.38
N SER A 839 1.04 35.36 18.52
CA SER A 839 0.44 36.61 19.00
C SER A 839 0.54 37.73 17.95
N SER A 840 1.68 37.86 17.28
CA SER A 840 1.89 38.81 16.19
C SER A 840 1.07 38.53 14.93
N THR A 841 0.66 37.27 14.73
CA THR A 841 -0.22 36.87 13.62
C THR A 841 -1.67 37.30 13.84
N LEU A 842 -2.07 37.45 15.11
CA LEU A 842 -3.44 37.82 15.51
C LEU A 842 -3.70 39.33 15.42
N VAL A 843 -2.65 40.15 15.27
CA VAL A 843 -2.75 41.62 15.18
C VAL A 843 -3.22 42.11 13.80
N GLY A 844 -3.37 41.21 12.83
CA GLY A 844 -3.94 41.51 11.52
C GLY A 844 -5.40 41.08 11.43
N GLU A 845 -6.34 41.97 11.75
CA GLU A 845 -7.80 41.76 11.62
C GLU A 845 -8.19 41.15 10.26
N THR A 846 -7.42 41.43 9.20
CA THR A 846 -7.68 40.96 7.82
C THR A 846 -7.37 39.49 7.50
N LEU A 847 -6.61 38.78 8.34
CA LEU A 847 -6.14 37.42 8.02
C LEU A 847 -7.24 36.37 8.12
N PHE A 848 -8.18 36.55 9.04
CA PHE A 848 -9.26 35.61 9.30
C PHE A 848 -10.62 36.06 8.76
N ASP A 849 -10.69 37.20 8.05
CA ASP A 849 -11.91 37.77 7.45
C ASP A 849 -12.68 36.82 6.50
N ASP A 850 -12.02 35.81 5.95
CA ASP A 850 -12.70 34.80 5.16
C ASP A 850 -13.49 33.84 6.07
N SER A 851 -14.83 33.97 6.05
CA SER A 851 -15.75 33.08 6.78
C SER A 851 -15.55 31.58 6.49
N ARG A 852 -14.94 31.20 5.36
CA ARG A 852 -14.56 29.80 5.06
C ARG A 852 -13.36 29.36 5.89
N MET A 853 -12.37 30.24 6.09
CA MET A 853 -11.19 29.95 6.91
C MET A 853 -11.58 29.72 8.37
N GLY A 854 -12.51 30.51 8.89
CA GLY A 854 -13.06 30.30 10.23
C GLY A 854 -13.84 28.98 10.40
N ARG A 855 -14.23 28.31 9.31
CA ARG A 855 -14.86 26.98 9.34
C ARG A 855 -13.88 25.83 9.13
N CYS A 856 -12.85 26.03 8.30
CA CYS A 856 -11.89 24.96 8.01
C CYS A 856 -10.78 24.84 9.06
N ILE A 857 -10.45 25.92 9.78
CA ILE A 857 -9.50 25.86 10.90
C ILE A 857 -10.18 25.21 12.09
N GLN A 858 -9.78 23.97 12.37
CA GLN A 858 -10.38 23.14 13.42
C GLN A 858 -9.45 22.94 14.61
N GLN A 859 -8.14 23.12 14.44
CA GLN A 859 -7.17 23.00 15.53
C GLN A 859 -6.16 24.14 15.49
N VAL A 860 -5.93 24.72 16.66
CA VAL A 860 -4.99 25.84 16.82
C VAL A 860 -4.01 25.54 17.95
N GLY A 861 -2.73 25.66 17.64
CA GLY A 861 -1.64 25.60 18.61
C GLY A 861 -1.02 26.97 18.82
N ILE A 862 -0.68 27.30 20.05
CA ILE A 862 -0.12 28.57 20.45
C ILE A 862 1.13 28.28 21.27
N ASP A 863 2.28 28.66 20.73
CA ASP A 863 3.60 28.52 21.37
C ASP A 863 4.33 29.85 21.23
N GLU A 864 4.16 30.71 22.25
CA GLU A 864 4.77 32.03 22.32
C GLU A 864 6.09 31.98 23.08
N LYS A 865 7.19 32.13 22.33
CA LYS A 865 8.51 32.38 22.92
C LYS A 865 8.72 33.83 23.31
N GLU A 866 8.02 34.73 22.63
CA GLU A 866 8.08 36.16 22.89
C GLU A 866 7.20 36.54 24.09
N PRO A 867 7.55 37.61 24.82
CA PRO A 867 6.79 38.05 25.98
C PRO A 867 5.44 38.66 25.58
N VAL A 868 4.39 37.85 25.56
CA VAL A 868 3.01 38.28 25.29
C VAL A 868 2.25 38.35 26.59
N LYS A 869 1.74 39.53 26.95
CA LYS A 869 0.89 39.71 28.15
C LYS A 869 -0.57 39.38 27.90
N VAL A 870 -1.12 39.80 26.77
CA VAL A 870 -2.53 39.59 26.43
C VAL A 870 -2.60 38.86 25.09
N LEU A 871 -3.30 37.73 25.06
CA LEU A 871 -3.57 36.97 23.85
C LEU A 871 -5.03 37.15 23.45
N VAL A 872 -5.25 37.57 22.21
CA VAL A 872 -6.59 37.78 21.65
C VAL A 872 -6.92 36.64 20.70
N LEU A 873 -7.97 35.87 20.99
CA LEU A 873 -8.39 34.73 20.18
C LEU A 873 -9.70 35.02 19.44
N PRO A 874 -9.74 34.87 18.11
CA PRO A 874 -10.99 34.97 17.37
C PRO A 874 -11.89 33.77 17.67
N ALA A 875 -13.17 34.02 17.95
CA ALA A 875 -14.17 32.98 18.12
C ALA A 875 -14.53 32.34 16.77
N LEU A 876 -13.70 31.39 16.32
CA LEU A 876 -13.88 30.64 15.07
C LEU A 876 -14.91 29.52 15.26
N ASP A 877 -15.94 29.50 14.43
CA ASP A 877 -17.02 28.51 14.50
C ASP A 877 -16.56 27.07 14.21
N GLY A 878 -15.49 26.89 13.42
CA GLY A 878 -14.93 25.57 13.10
C GLY A 878 -14.01 24.99 14.17
N LEU A 879 -13.62 25.77 15.18
CA LEU A 879 -12.56 25.38 16.11
C LEU A 879 -13.03 24.31 17.10
N HIS A 880 -12.32 23.18 17.11
CA HIS A 880 -12.56 22.02 17.97
C HIS A 880 -11.53 21.91 19.08
N ASP A 881 -10.26 22.16 18.77
CA ASP A 881 -9.17 21.97 19.73
C ASP A 881 -8.24 23.20 19.81
N ILE A 882 -7.92 23.60 21.03
CA ILE A 882 -6.94 24.65 21.33
C ILE A 882 -5.84 24.09 22.21
N PHE A 883 -4.59 24.27 21.79
CA PHE A 883 -3.40 23.93 22.55
C PHE A 883 -2.59 25.20 22.82
N ILE A 884 -2.42 25.58 24.08
CA ILE A 884 -1.60 26.72 24.50
C ILE A 884 -0.45 26.19 25.33
N GLN A 885 0.78 26.45 24.91
CA GLN A 885 1.96 25.90 25.57
C GLN A 885 3.10 26.92 25.68
N PHE A 886 3.85 26.82 26.78
CA PHE A 886 5.11 27.56 27.02
C PHE A 886 5.00 29.10 27.01
N CYS A 887 3.80 29.66 27.11
CA CYS A 887 3.57 31.11 27.19
C CYS A 887 3.90 31.68 28.58
N ARG A 888 5.15 32.11 28.80
CA ARG A 888 5.66 32.48 30.14
C ARG A 888 5.11 33.78 30.73
N MET A 889 4.78 34.76 29.90
CA MET A 889 4.34 36.10 30.34
C MET A 889 2.86 36.36 30.07
N LEU A 890 2.11 35.33 29.65
CA LEU A 890 0.71 35.46 29.30
C LEU A 890 -0.14 35.67 30.55
N GLU A 891 -0.62 36.89 30.75
CA GLU A 891 -1.42 37.32 31.90
C GLU A 891 -2.93 37.19 31.63
N GLU A 892 -3.36 37.37 30.39
CA GLU A 892 -4.78 37.39 30.03
C GLU A 892 -5.05 36.79 28.63
N ILE A 893 -6.16 36.05 28.50
CA ILE A 893 -6.71 35.59 27.21
C ILE A 893 -8.07 36.25 26.99
N LYS A 894 -8.20 36.99 25.89
CA LYS A 894 -9.44 37.66 25.47
C LYS A 894 -10.02 36.97 24.26
N ILE A 895 -11.35 36.82 24.22
CA ILE A 895 -12.06 36.24 23.09
C ILE A 895 -12.74 37.37 22.31
N GLU A 896 -12.47 37.43 21.01
CA GLU A 896 -13.07 38.41 20.11
C GLU A 896 -14.14 37.80 19.21
N LYS A 897 -15.17 38.60 18.93
CA LYS A 897 -16.26 38.22 18.04
C LYS A 897 -15.80 38.40 16.60
N THR A 898 -15.94 37.35 15.79
CA THR A 898 -15.69 37.44 14.35
C THR A 898 -16.94 37.97 13.61
N PRO A 899 -16.80 38.70 12.48
CA PRO A 899 -17.91 39.31 11.74
C PRO A 899 -19.03 38.34 11.31
N TRP A 900 -18.73 37.05 11.19
CA TRP A 900 -19.67 35.98 10.79
C TRP A 900 -20.04 35.03 11.94
N ASN A 901 -19.59 35.28 13.18
CA ASN A 901 -20.03 34.49 14.33
C ASN A 901 -21.55 34.64 14.51
N LYS A 902 -22.27 33.52 14.47
CA LYS A 902 -23.75 33.49 14.50
C LYS A 902 -24.36 33.93 15.84
N SER A 903 -23.55 34.08 16.88
CA SER A 903 -24.02 34.56 18.20
C SER A 903 -24.45 36.03 18.10
N LEU A 904 -25.68 36.31 18.52
CA LEU A 904 -26.29 37.65 18.42
C LEU A 904 -25.72 38.65 19.45
N THR A 905 -25.16 38.19 20.58
CA THR A 905 -24.84 39.06 21.74
C THR A 905 -23.42 38.94 22.32
N SER A 906 -22.79 37.76 22.32
CA SER A 906 -21.44 37.54 22.89
C SER A 906 -20.54 36.63 22.02
N PRO A 907 -19.19 36.76 22.06
CA PRO A 907 -18.29 35.84 21.36
C PRO A 907 -18.41 34.43 21.96
N CYS A 908 -18.49 33.38 21.13
CA CYS A 908 -18.65 32.01 21.59
C CYS A 908 -17.99 31.01 20.63
N PHE A 909 -17.30 30.02 21.19
CA PHE A 909 -16.78 28.88 20.44
C PHE A 909 -17.86 27.80 20.30
N SER A 910 -18.56 27.83 19.17
CA SER A 910 -19.70 26.97 18.89
C SER A 910 -19.38 25.46 18.92
N ASN A 911 -18.12 25.06 18.68
CA ASN A 911 -17.72 23.66 18.50
C ASN A 911 -16.47 23.24 19.29
N LEU A 912 -15.95 24.10 20.18
CA LEU A 912 -14.74 23.80 20.94
C LEU A 912 -15.00 22.67 21.94
N THR A 913 -14.25 21.58 21.78
CA THR A 913 -14.39 20.33 22.52
C THR A 913 -13.20 20.03 23.40
N GLN A 914 -11.99 20.46 23.02
CA GLN A 914 -10.76 20.18 23.75
C GLN A 914 -9.92 21.44 23.96
N VAL A 915 -9.44 21.64 25.18
CA VAL A 915 -8.48 22.69 25.53
C VAL A 915 -7.34 22.09 26.35
N GLU A 916 -6.12 22.35 25.92
CA GLU A 916 -4.91 22.04 26.68
C GLU A 916 -4.09 23.31 26.94
N ILE A 917 -3.71 23.53 28.19
CA ILE A 917 -2.87 24.65 28.62
C ILE A 917 -1.68 24.10 29.39
N LEU A 918 -0.48 24.28 28.85
CA LEU A 918 0.75 23.64 29.36
C LEU A 918 1.84 24.68 29.62
N SER A 919 2.32 24.77 30.86
CA SER A 919 3.44 25.65 31.24
C SER A 919 3.21 27.13 30.89
N CYS A 920 2.00 27.64 31.15
CA CYS A 920 1.62 29.04 30.91
C CYS A 920 1.65 29.84 32.21
N ASN A 921 2.82 30.36 32.57
CA ASN A 921 3.10 30.80 33.94
C ASN A 921 2.54 32.16 34.34
N GLY A 922 2.06 33.00 33.43
CA GLY A 922 1.51 34.33 33.79
C GLY A 922 0.01 34.35 34.11
N LEU A 923 -0.72 33.27 33.78
CA LEU A 923 -2.17 33.24 33.85
C LEU A 923 -2.62 33.04 35.30
N LYS A 924 -3.48 33.93 35.80
CA LYS A 924 -4.15 33.78 37.11
C LYS A 924 -5.46 33.01 37.03
N ASP A 925 -6.16 33.11 35.90
CA ASP A 925 -7.42 32.40 35.68
C ASP A 925 -7.68 32.03 34.21
N LEU A 926 -8.63 31.13 33.98
CA LEU A 926 -9.07 30.67 32.66
C LEU A 926 -10.56 30.99 32.41
N THR A 927 -11.06 32.11 32.94
CA THR A 927 -12.50 32.44 32.90
C THR A 927 -13.07 32.52 31.47
N TRP A 928 -12.23 32.75 30.46
CA TRP A 928 -12.62 32.69 29.05
C TRP A 928 -13.20 31.34 28.61
N LEU A 929 -12.95 30.25 29.35
CA LEU A 929 -13.56 28.93 29.09
C LEU A 929 -15.10 28.95 29.18
N LEU A 930 -15.70 29.97 29.81
CA LEU A 930 -17.15 30.20 29.78
C LEU A 930 -17.69 30.40 28.36
N PHE A 931 -16.85 30.85 27.41
CA PHE A 931 -17.20 30.98 26.00
C PHE A 931 -17.13 29.66 25.22
N ALA A 932 -16.91 28.51 25.89
CA ALA A 932 -16.79 27.17 25.30
C ALA A 932 -17.84 26.18 25.87
N PRO A 933 -19.13 26.32 25.53
CA PRO A 933 -20.22 25.56 26.15
C PRO A 933 -20.21 24.06 25.83
N LYS A 934 -19.49 23.63 24.78
CA LYS A 934 -19.38 22.23 24.36
C LYS A 934 -18.07 21.56 24.81
N LEU A 935 -17.32 22.17 25.72
CA LEU A 935 -16.04 21.64 26.19
C LEU A 935 -16.25 20.25 26.82
N THR A 936 -15.50 19.26 26.32
CA THR A 936 -15.52 17.86 26.76
C THR A 936 -14.22 17.45 27.44
N HIS A 937 -13.08 18.03 27.04
CA HIS A 937 -11.77 17.69 27.55
C HIS A 937 -11.02 18.97 27.94
N LEU A 938 -10.59 19.06 29.20
CA LEU A 938 -9.76 20.14 29.70
C LEU A 938 -8.52 19.56 30.37
N ARG A 939 -7.34 19.98 29.91
CA ARG A 939 -6.06 19.69 30.56
C ARG A 939 -5.32 20.98 30.87
N VAL A 940 -4.91 21.13 32.13
CA VAL A 940 -4.08 22.24 32.57
C VAL A 940 -2.90 21.67 33.32
N ALA A 941 -1.67 21.97 32.87
CA ALA A 941 -0.47 21.43 33.48
C ALA A 941 0.66 22.45 33.60
N GLY A 942 1.35 22.49 34.75
CA GLY A 942 2.59 23.26 34.94
C GLY A 942 2.44 24.78 34.90
N SER A 943 1.22 25.31 35.05
CA SER A 943 0.92 26.75 35.06
C SER A 943 0.97 27.28 36.50
N VAL A 944 2.15 27.70 36.95
CA VAL A 944 2.45 27.86 38.38
C VAL A 944 1.74 29.02 39.10
N GLN A 945 1.30 30.06 38.38
CA GLN A 945 0.59 31.21 38.97
C GLN A 945 -0.93 31.10 38.87
N LEU A 946 -1.45 29.99 38.35
CA LEU A 946 -2.88 29.82 38.12
C LEU A 946 -3.61 29.62 39.44
N GLU A 947 -4.40 30.62 39.85
CA GLU A 947 -5.14 30.65 41.11
C GLU A 947 -6.52 29.99 40.95
N ASN A 948 -7.19 30.21 39.80
CA ASN A 948 -8.55 29.73 39.56
C ASN A 948 -8.72 29.15 38.15
N ILE A 949 -9.49 28.08 37.95
CA ILE A 949 -9.91 27.72 36.59
C ILE A 949 -10.93 28.75 36.08
N ILE A 950 -11.99 29.01 36.85
CA ILE A 950 -12.94 30.10 36.58
C ILE A 950 -12.94 31.05 37.77
N SER A 951 -12.58 32.32 37.55
CA SER A 951 -12.60 33.35 38.60
C SER A 951 -14.02 33.81 38.88
N LYS A 952 -14.39 33.89 40.17
CA LYS A 952 -15.71 34.36 40.62
C LYS A 952 -15.99 35.79 40.17
N GLU A 953 -15.05 36.70 40.44
CA GLU A 953 -15.18 38.13 40.14
C GLU A 953 -15.36 38.38 38.64
N LYS A 954 -14.57 37.67 37.80
CA LYS A 954 -14.67 37.83 36.35
C LYS A 954 -15.92 37.18 35.78
N ALA A 955 -16.32 36.03 36.32
CA ALA A 955 -17.47 35.30 35.81
C ALA A 955 -18.81 35.99 36.14
N GLU A 956 -18.93 36.68 37.28
CA GLU A 956 -20.11 37.50 37.62
C GLU A 956 -20.38 38.61 36.58
N SER A 957 -19.34 39.05 35.85
CA SER A 957 -19.48 40.02 34.75
C SER A 957 -19.92 39.39 33.41
N VAL A 958 -19.83 38.06 33.27
CA VAL A 958 -20.03 37.32 32.01
C VAL A 958 -21.26 36.41 32.05
N LEU A 959 -21.61 35.89 33.22
CA LEU A 959 -22.72 34.94 33.41
C LEU A 959 -24.07 35.68 33.34
N GLU A 960 -24.82 35.47 32.25
CA GLU A 960 -26.27 35.54 32.30
C GLU A 960 -26.78 34.33 33.13
N ASP A 961 -27.88 34.48 33.89
CA ASP A 961 -28.40 33.54 34.92
C ASP A 961 -28.60 32.05 34.50
N TYR A 962 -28.30 31.67 33.25
CA TYR A 962 -28.58 30.35 32.67
C TYR A 962 -27.35 29.58 32.15
N ILE A 963 -26.13 30.13 32.20
CA ILE A 963 -24.93 29.41 31.73
C ILE A 963 -24.38 28.52 32.84
N ILE A 964 -24.48 27.19 32.67
CA ILE A 964 -23.84 26.20 33.55
C ILE A 964 -22.47 25.81 32.95
N PRO A 965 -21.34 26.17 33.57
CA PRO A 965 -20.02 25.79 33.08
C PRO A 965 -19.84 24.27 33.05
N PHE A 966 -19.02 23.78 32.12
CA PHE A 966 -18.59 22.38 32.06
C PHE A 966 -19.72 21.32 31.99
N HIS A 967 -20.91 21.69 31.52
CA HIS A 967 -22.06 20.78 31.41
C HIS A 967 -21.77 19.53 30.54
N LYS A 968 -20.91 19.65 29.52
CA LYS A 968 -20.49 18.57 28.62
C LYS A 968 -19.12 17.97 28.96
N LEU A 969 -18.47 18.40 30.05
CA LEU A 969 -17.12 17.97 30.38
C LEU A 969 -17.08 16.48 30.74
N GLU A 970 -16.16 15.74 30.13
CA GLU A 970 -15.94 14.30 30.29
C GLU A 970 -14.61 14.01 31.00
N VAL A 971 -13.57 14.78 30.67
CA VAL A 971 -12.22 14.65 31.24
C VAL A 971 -11.75 16.01 31.76
N LEU A 972 -11.30 16.03 33.01
CA LEU A 972 -10.55 17.13 33.62
C LEU A 972 -9.20 16.63 34.13
N VAL A 973 -8.11 17.20 33.63
CA VAL A 973 -6.74 16.89 34.08
C VAL A 973 -6.09 18.15 34.61
N LEU A 974 -5.63 18.10 35.86
CA LEU A 974 -4.91 19.14 36.58
C LEU A 974 -3.58 18.56 37.06
N ASP A 975 -2.47 19.20 36.72
CA ASP A 975 -1.12 18.66 36.98
C ASP A 975 -0.14 19.80 37.28
N ASP A 976 0.61 19.74 38.38
CA ASP A 976 1.62 20.75 38.74
C ASP A 976 1.08 22.20 38.72
N LEU A 977 0.03 22.46 39.50
CA LEU A 977 -0.62 23.77 39.66
C LEU A 977 -0.52 24.24 41.12
N PRO A 978 0.65 24.72 41.58
CA PRO A 978 0.93 24.99 43.00
C PRO A 978 0.00 26.01 43.64
N GLU A 979 -0.42 27.02 42.86
CA GLU A 979 -1.24 28.13 43.33
C GLU A 979 -2.75 27.92 43.13
N LEU A 980 -3.18 26.79 42.54
CA LEU A 980 -4.58 26.58 42.21
C LEU A 980 -5.42 26.40 43.48
N GLU A 981 -6.31 27.35 43.75
CA GLU A 981 -7.19 27.36 44.92
C GLU A 981 -8.57 26.77 44.60
N SER A 982 -9.10 27.03 43.39
CA SER A 982 -10.46 26.66 43.02
C SER A 982 -10.63 26.33 41.53
N ILE A 983 -11.47 25.32 41.24
CA ILE A 983 -11.96 25.03 39.89
C ILE A 983 -13.20 25.89 39.59
N TYR A 984 -14.16 25.88 40.51
CA TYR A 984 -15.40 26.67 40.47
C TYR A 984 -15.92 26.84 41.90
N TRP A 985 -16.48 28.01 42.24
CA TRP A 985 -16.86 28.33 43.64
C TRP A 985 -18.16 27.67 44.12
N ASN A 986 -18.98 27.15 43.20
CA ASN A 986 -20.21 26.42 43.51
C ASN A 986 -20.10 24.94 43.07
N ALA A 987 -20.94 24.07 43.62
CA ALA A 987 -21.04 22.70 43.12
C ALA A 987 -21.60 22.67 41.69
N LEU A 988 -21.01 21.84 40.83
CA LEU A 988 -21.43 21.66 39.44
C LEU A 988 -22.10 20.31 39.24
N PRO A 989 -23.15 20.22 38.40
CA PRO A 989 -23.86 18.96 38.18
C PRO A 989 -23.02 17.91 37.45
N PHE A 990 -22.05 18.31 36.61
CA PHE A 990 -21.16 17.42 35.82
C PHE A 990 -21.87 16.20 35.21
N GLN A 991 -22.77 16.43 34.24
CA GLN A 991 -23.62 15.36 33.72
C GLN A 991 -22.87 14.26 32.95
N ARG A 992 -21.65 14.54 32.48
CA ARG A 992 -20.86 13.63 31.64
C ARG A 992 -19.45 13.36 32.15
N LEU A 993 -19.07 13.90 33.30
CA LEU A 993 -17.70 13.77 33.81
C LEU A 993 -17.42 12.31 34.18
N ARG A 994 -16.35 11.76 33.59
CA ARG A 994 -15.90 10.37 33.77
C ARG A 994 -14.54 10.32 34.45
N TRP A 995 -13.69 11.31 34.19
CA TRP A 995 -12.33 11.33 34.70
C TRP A 995 -11.98 12.68 35.28
N LEU A 996 -11.58 12.66 36.56
CA LEU A 996 -10.94 13.79 37.23
C LEU A 996 -9.54 13.35 37.67
N HIS A 997 -8.53 13.78 36.93
CA HIS A 997 -7.13 13.51 37.25
C HIS A 997 -6.54 14.74 37.93
N ILE A 998 -6.21 14.61 39.21
CA ILE A 998 -5.44 15.60 39.96
C ILE A 998 -4.09 14.96 40.20
N LEU A 999 -3.12 15.32 39.37
CA LEU A 999 -1.76 14.81 39.44
C LEU A 999 -0.93 15.63 40.44
N ASN A 1000 0.36 15.29 40.60
CA ASN A 1000 1.20 15.86 41.64
C ASN A 1000 1.32 17.38 41.49
N GLY A 1001 1.40 18.10 42.62
CA GLY A 1001 1.72 19.54 42.62
C GLY A 1001 0.53 20.50 42.66
N CYS A 1002 -0.63 20.11 43.20
CA CYS A 1002 -1.79 21.00 43.42
C CYS A 1002 -2.14 21.17 44.93
N PRO A 1003 -1.24 21.69 45.79
CA PRO A 1003 -1.39 21.69 47.25
C PRO A 1003 -2.45 22.66 47.80
N LYS A 1004 -2.80 23.71 47.06
CA LYS A 1004 -3.79 24.71 47.49
C LYS A 1004 -5.24 24.35 47.11
N LEU A 1005 -5.43 23.35 46.25
CA LEU A 1005 -6.76 22.94 45.79
C LEU A 1005 -7.44 22.13 46.90
N ARG A 1006 -8.19 22.82 47.77
CA ARG A 1006 -8.87 22.19 48.92
C ARG A 1006 -10.32 21.81 48.63
N LYS A 1007 -10.98 22.41 47.65
CA LYS A 1007 -12.40 22.16 47.36
C LYS A 1007 -12.60 21.73 45.92
N LEU A 1008 -13.40 20.69 45.74
CA LEU A 1008 -13.88 20.25 44.43
C LEU A 1008 -15.31 20.75 44.21
N PRO A 1009 -15.69 21.16 42.99
CA PRO A 1009 -17.05 21.60 42.68
C PRO A 1009 -18.02 20.39 42.54
N LEU A 1010 -18.06 19.54 43.56
CA LEU A 1010 -18.84 18.32 43.64
C LEU A 1010 -19.76 18.33 44.88
N ASN A 1011 -20.99 17.86 44.71
CA ASN A 1011 -21.94 17.63 45.79
C ASN A 1011 -22.68 16.28 45.62
N SER A 1012 -23.59 15.99 46.56
CA SER A 1012 -24.41 14.78 46.57
C SER A 1012 -25.30 14.57 45.33
N LYS A 1013 -25.41 15.56 44.43
CA LYS A 1013 -26.14 15.49 43.15
C LYS A 1013 -25.23 15.59 41.91
N SER A 1014 -23.94 15.87 42.07
CA SER A 1014 -22.96 15.92 40.98
C SER A 1014 -22.68 14.53 40.40
N VAL A 1015 -22.36 14.41 39.12
CA VAL A 1015 -22.01 13.15 38.43
C VAL A 1015 -23.15 12.12 38.45
N VAL A 1016 -23.71 11.80 37.28
CA VAL A 1016 -24.88 10.90 37.17
C VAL A 1016 -24.49 9.44 37.43
N ASN A 1017 -23.37 8.97 36.87
CA ASN A 1017 -22.93 7.58 36.97
C ASN A 1017 -21.63 7.48 37.78
N VAL A 1018 -21.73 7.42 39.10
CA VAL A 1018 -20.58 7.41 40.01
C VAL A 1018 -19.75 6.13 39.89
N GLU A 1019 -20.37 4.99 39.52
CA GLU A 1019 -19.67 3.71 39.36
C GLU A 1019 -18.62 3.72 38.23
N GLU A 1020 -18.82 4.56 37.22
CA GLU A 1020 -17.89 4.73 36.08
C GLU A 1020 -16.98 5.95 36.24
N PHE A 1021 -17.17 6.75 37.29
CA PHE A 1021 -16.40 7.97 37.53
C PHE A 1021 -15.12 7.65 38.30
N VAL A 1022 -13.98 8.09 37.77
CA VAL A 1022 -12.67 7.87 38.35
C VAL A 1022 -12.06 9.20 38.76
N ILE A 1023 -11.79 9.34 40.06
CA ILE A 1023 -10.87 10.35 40.59
C ILE A 1023 -9.51 9.70 40.76
N SER A 1024 -8.51 10.21 40.05
CA SER A 1024 -7.14 9.72 40.11
C SER A 1024 -6.29 10.76 40.81
N CYS A 1025 -5.77 10.38 41.97
CA CYS A 1025 -4.78 11.14 42.71
C CYS A 1025 -3.51 10.28 42.92
N PRO A 1026 -2.31 10.86 42.80
CA PRO A 1026 -1.04 10.15 42.95
C PRO A 1026 -0.76 9.71 44.40
N ASP A 1027 -1.29 10.44 45.39
CA ASP A 1027 -1.09 10.15 46.82
C ASP A 1027 -2.46 10.00 47.52
N GLU A 1028 -2.61 9.03 48.43
CA GLU A 1028 -3.84 8.82 49.24
C GLU A 1028 -4.22 10.08 50.03
N GLU A 1029 -3.22 10.85 50.51
CA GLU A 1029 -3.42 12.13 51.20
C GLU A 1029 -4.11 13.21 50.35
N CYS A 1030 -4.06 13.12 49.02
CA CYS A 1030 -4.61 14.17 48.15
C CYS A 1030 -6.14 14.27 48.28
N LEU A 1031 -6.83 13.14 48.46
CA LEU A 1031 -8.28 13.11 48.69
C LEU A 1031 -8.64 13.44 50.14
N GLU A 1032 -7.76 13.13 51.09
CA GLU A 1032 -7.93 13.50 52.51
C GLU A 1032 -7.86 15.02 52.73
N ARG A 1033 -7.07 15.73 51.92
CA ARG A 1033 -6.98 17.21 51.94
C ARG A 1033 -8.20 17.92 51.36
N VAL A 1034 -9.10 17.20 50.67
CA VAL A 1034 -10.29 17.80 50.07
C VAL A 1034 -11.35 18.04 51.14
N GLU A 1035 -11.75 19.30 51.31
CA GLU A 1035 -12.89 19.74 52.09
C GLU A 1035 -14.18 19.47 51.29
N TRP A 1036 -14.90 18.41 51.65
CA TRP A 1036 -16.19 18.05 51.04
C TRP A 1036 -17.33 18.94 51.55
N GLU A 1037 -18.34 19.18 50.70
CA GLU A 1037 -19.50 20.03 51.04
C GLU A 1037 -20.31 19.47 52.22
N ASP A 1038 -20.55 18.16 52.23
CA ASP A 1038 -21.23 17.43 53.29
C ASP A 1038 -20.71 15.98 53.37
N GLU A 1039 -21.04 15.30 54.47
CA GLU A 1039 -20.63 13.91 54.72
C GLU A 1039 -21.18 12.95 53.66
N ALA A 1040 -22.36 13.23 53.12
CA ALA A 1040 -22.99 12.42 52.07
C ALA A 1040 -22.20 12.49 50.75
N THR A 1041 -21.66 13.65 50.42
CA THR A 1041 -20.79 13.89 49.26
C THR A 1041 -19.47 13.16 49.45
N ARG A 1042 -18.87 13.25 50.64
CA ARG A 1042 -17.64 12.53 50.99
C ARG A 1042 -17.78 11.03 50.80
N LEU A 1043 -18.82 10.42 51.39
CA LEU A 1043 -19.09 8.98 51.29
C LEU A 1043 -19.41 8.51 49.87
N ARG A 1044 -19.91 9.41 49.02
CA ARG A 1044 -20.28 9.08 47.63
C ARG A 1044 -19.07 8.96 46.71
N PHE A 1045 -17.99 9.72 46.95
CA PHE A 1045 -16.85 9.81 46.04
C PHE A 1045 -15.55 9.21 46.57
N LEU A 1046 -15.47 8.92 47.88
CA LEU A 1046 -14.36 8.13 48.42
C LEU A 1046 -14.64 6.63 48.25
N PRO A 1047 -13.64 5.84 47.82
CA PRO A 1047 -13.77 4.38 47.84
C PRO A 1047 -13.93 3.91 49.29
N SER A 1048 -14.91 3.02 49.51
CA SER A 1048 -15.20 2.37 50.79
C SER A 1048 -14.14 1.37 51.21
#